data_AF-A0A2E7D3H7-F1
#
_entry.id   AF-A0A2E7D3H7-F1
#
_cell.length_a   1.000
_cell.length_b   1.000
_cell.length_c   1.000
_cell.angle_alpha   90.00
_cell.angle_beta   90.00
_cell.angle_gamma   90.00
#
_symmetry.space_group_name_H-M   'P 1'
#
loop_
_entity.id
_entity.type
_entity.pdbx_description
1 polymer ?
#
loop_
_entity_poly.entity_id
_entity_poly.type
_entity_poly.pdbx_seq_one_letter_code
_entity_poly.pdbx_strand_id
1 'polypeptide(L)'
;MFCKSLGCVILTTALFTGTCQGQSKPKQGSKETQAEAKALIDRFTKEFEALVKDDKHVVKLREAAELLESTNESDRWTNYSAALKILRQHRSKAAIPLIMKYMIKHSTFSTGASAMKSYTETLSVLSGRELTNPYRYQADRFTPVVVGVKKMAETWWNKNSKTLAVDIDELSEEQLLVIVHALLKKQRWNSNYLRDPSGNHDPTAYRLYHVLFYDIMGRSSSSRERAWRAEELSPAMVPILLKIAGYQKEPPKEQARDSMTIPFEMVHMLAWMRKNDQAPQLDKIAEDTRQNSAVRLVCILALFAADEKLRADTLITMLKSEKKIERRLTIILALQQSRNTKKVLPTLLAQLDDPNGEIRSAAIYALHNHASNDILPRLQEMLDELDPPGAVDNVLDVIGEMQTAEAQAALIEFMREGLKTPAGKKLVPDALGAFATATDKRWYEAGAHPQEYYLEQAVKAIKWWDSQASLRKPAPSIIAPAAPPTGLVKSGNRAVDETRTAVRALMSKLDQFQLKLTYRGPQPKLYSSVLLSVPPIDPLYSHEMAQILKAEAILIICHLAGNGFLFRGGVNRNKPNPYRDGSYYEFEVTNGKDVYRDILPWAGRTYRWKDQQWSRTFDQIANLRTLLSGRAAQVFDGVTLPLEEMKTSIINRSKRWKAKRVVADFNWLTENAIPIGSPKYHVREILGDPIGKEVKLANGGSYWLFVRNDANKKQFEALSIVFDANGRMTGVGRKPIE
;
A
#
# COMPACT_ATOMS: atom_id res chain seq x y z
N MET A 1 36.86 59.57 -3.88
CA MET A 1 36.26 60.65 -4.70
C MET A 1 36.52 60.37 -6.16
N PHE A 2 35.43 60.16 -6.93
CA PHE A 2 35.21 60.38 -8.38
C PHE A 2 36.25 59.88 -9.41
N CYS A 3 35.91 59.32 -10.57
CA CYS A 3 34.69 58.79 -11.21
C CYS A 3 35.07 58.47 -12.67
N LYS A 4 34.49 57.40 -13.26
CA LYS A 4 34.20 57.11 -14.70
C LYS A 4 34.37 55.59 -14.89
N SER A 5 33.45 54.82 -15.47
CA SER A 5 32.24 55.08 -16.24
C SER A 5 31.28 53.89 -16.12
N LEU A 6 29.97 54.15 -16.13
CA LEU A 6 28.94 53.13 -16.27
C LEU A 6 28.88 52.63 -17.73
N GLY A 7 29.01 51.32 -17.91
CA GLY A 7 28.65 50.61 -19.14
C GLY A 7 27.37 49.81 -18.90
N CYS A 8 26.31 50.17 -19.62
CA CYS A 8 25.00 49.55 -19.60
C CYS A 8 25.09 48.12 -20.19
N VAL A 9 24.76 47.09 -19.42
CA VAL A 9 24.63 45.71 -19.91
C VAL A 9 23.16 45.46 -20.22
N ILE A 10 22.81 45.48 -21.50
CA ILE A 10 21.54 44.96 -22.01
C ILE A 10 21.74 43.49 -22.35
N LEU A 11 21.01 42.64 -21.62
CA LEU A 11 20.86 41.21 -21.85
C LEU A 11 20.14 40.99 -23.20
N THR A 12 20.82 40.42 -24.18
CA THR A 12 20.17 39.88 -25.39
C THR A 12 20.04 38.38 -25.25
N THR A 13 18.81 37.94 -25.00
CA THR A 13 18.37 36.54 -24.94
C THR A 13 18.59 35.86 -26.29
N ALA A 14 19.63 35.04 -26.41
CA ALA A 14 19.82 34.17 -27.57
C ALA A 14 18.96 32.91 -27.39
N LEU A 15 17.95 32.79 -28.25
CA LEU A 15 17.13 31.60 -28.44
C LEU A 15 18.03 30.42 -28.86
N PHE A 16 18.22 29.48 -27.94
CA PHE A 16 18.81 28.17 -28.23
C PHE A 16 17.80 27.32 -29.02
N THR A 17 17.75 27.49 -30.34
CA THR A 17 17.26 26.43 -31.24
C THR A 17 18.37 25.40 -31.41
N GLY A 18 18.60 24.61 -30.36
CA GLY A 18 19.45 23.42 -30.43
C GLY A 18 18.76 22.39 -31.31
N THR A 19 19.16 22.32 -32.57
CA THR A 19 18.88 21.18 -33.43
C THR A 19 19.36 19.91 -32.73
N CYS A 20 18.48 18.92 -32.58
CA CYS A 20 18.85 17.58 -32.11
C CYS A 20 19.88 16.99 -33.08
N GLN A 21 21.17 17.23 -32.84
CA GLN A 21 22.25 16.54 -33.52
C GLN A 21 22.07 15.04 -33.27
N GLY A 22 21.98 14.30 -34.37
CA GLY A 22 21.64 12.88 -34.38
C GLY A 22 22.45 12.09 -33.37
N GLN A 23 21.77 11.23 -32.61
CA GLN A 23 22.43 10.18 -31.84
C GLN A 23 23.23 9.34 -32.84
N SER A 24 24.54 9.57 -32.91
CA SER A 24 25.44 8.73 -33.68
C SER A 24 25.27 7.31 -33.16
N LYS A 25 24.98 6.36 -34.07
CA LYS A 25 24.87 4.96 -33.70
C LYS A 25 26.13 4.57 -32.92
N PRO A 26 26.01 3.89 -31.76
CA PRO A 26 27.17 3.49 -30.98
C PRO A 26 28.15 2.75 -31.89
N LYS A 27 29.41 3.23 -31.96
CA LYS A 27 30.44 2.64 -32.80
C LYS A 27 30.59 1.17 -32.40
N GLN A 28 30.40 0.27 -33.36
CA GLN A 28 30.70 -1.15 -33.18
C GLN A 28 32.22 -1.29 -33.01
N GLY A 29 32.67 -2.11 -32.06
CA GLY A 29 34.10 -2.32 -31.76
C GLY A 29 34.90 -2.78 -32.99
N SER A 30 36.23 -2.86 -32.86
CA SER A 30 37.11 -3.31 -33.94
C SER A 30 36.70 -4.69 -34.47
N LYS A 31 37.06 -5.02 -35.72
CA LYS A 31 36.78 -6.35 -36.29
C LYS A 31 37.33 -7.49 -35.42
N GLU A 32 38.48 -7.26 -34.79
CA GLU A 32 39.09 -8.19 -33.85
C GLU A 32 38.22 -8.38 -32.59
N THR A 33 37.75 -7.29 -31.96
CA THR A 33 36.84 -7.37 -30.82
C THR A 33 35.53 -8.07 -31.17
N GLN A 34 35.01 -7.88 -32.39
CA GLN A 34 33.79 -8.57 -32.84
C GLN A 34 34.01 -10.08 -33.02
N ALA A 35 35.15 -10.49 -33.58
CA ALA A 35 35.51 -11.89 -33.72
C ALA A 35 35.70 -12.55 -32.34
N GLU A 36 36.34 -11.86 -31.41
CA GLU A 36 36.51 -12.31 -30.02
C GLU A 36 35.17 -12.44 -29.29
N ALA A 37 34.29 -11.44 -29.43
CA ALA A 37 32.95 -11.48 -28.88
C ALA A 37 32.15 -12.69 -29.39
N LYS A 38 32.23 -12.97 -30.70
CA LYS A 38 31.59 -14.15 -31.30
C LYS A 38 32.14 -15.45 -30.71
N ALA A 39 33.46 -15.58 -30.60
CA ALA A 39 34.10 -16.76 -30.01
C ALA A 39 33.66 -17.00 -28.56
N LEU A 40 33.57 -15.93 -27.75
CA LEU A 40 33.06 -16.01 -26.38
C LEU A 40 31.58 -16.41 -26.32
N ILE A 41 30.73 -15.83 -27.17
CA ILE A 41 29.29 -16.15 -27.24
C ILE A 41 29.09 -17.64 -27.60
N ASP A 42 29.80 -18.14 -28.61
CA ASP A 42 29.71 -19.53 -29.05
C ASP A 42 30.18 -20.48 -27.95
N ARG A 43 31.28 -20.13 -27.28
CA ARG A 43 31.80 -20.87 -26.13
C ARG A 43 30.80 -20.95 -24.98
N PHE A 44 30.29 -19.80 -24.51
CA PHE A 44 29.34 -19.77 -23.39
C PHE A 44 28.01 -20.44 -23.74
N THR A 45 27.60 -20.42 -25.02
CA THR A 45 26.43 -21.18 -25.48
C THR A 45 26.66 -22.68 -25.29
N LYS A 46 27.81 -23.21 -25.72
CA LYS A 46 28.15 -24.63 -25.54
C LYS A 46 28.25 -25.02 -24.07
N GLU A 47 28.87 -24.17 -23.24
CA GLU A 47 28.99 -24.41 -21.80
C GLU A 47 27.62 -24.39 -21.08
N PHE A 48 26.75 -23.45 -21.45
CA PHE A 48 25.37 -23.41 -20.95
C PHE A 48 24.62 -24.71 -21.31
N GLU A 49 24.66 -25.13 -22.58
CA GLU A 49 23.97 -26.35 -23.01
C GLU A 49 24.52 -27.61 -22.33
N ALA A 50 25.84 -27.67 -22.08
CA ALA A 50 26.45 -28.78 -21.35
C ALA A 50 25.99 -28.82 -19.88
N LEU A 51 25.94 -27.67 -19.20
CA LEU A 51 25.56 -27.60 -17.78
C LEU A 51 24.05 -27.74 -17.56
N VAL A 52 23.22 -27.22 -18.48
CA VAL A 52 21.77 -27.20 -18.31
C VAL A 52 21.14 -28.57 -18.56
N LYS A 53 21.80 -29.44 -19.34
CA LYS A 53 21.29 -30.77 -19.73
C LYS A 53 20.94 -31.64 -18.53
N ASP A 54 21.78 -31.60 -17.50
CA ASP A 54 21.65 -32.43 -16.30
C ASP A 54 21.14 -31.62 -15.09
N ASP A 55 20.70 -30.37 -15.31
CA ASP A 55 20.23 -29.49 -14.25
C ASP A 55 18.76 -29.79 -13.89
N LYS A 56 18.48 -29.95 -12.59
CA LYS A 56 17.13 -30.17 -12.05
C LYS A 56 16.11 -29.07 -12.42
N HIS A 57 16.57 -27.90 -12.85
CA HIS A 57 15.76 -26.75 -13.23
C HIS A 57 15.87 -26.40 -14.72
N VAL A 58 16.23 -27.34 -15.58
CA VAL A 58 16.40 -27.16 -17.05
C VAL A 58 15.31 -26.31 -17.71
N VAL A 59 14.03 -26.57 -17.42
CA VAL A 59 12.90 -25.84 -18.02
C VAL A 59 12.96 -24.35 -17.67
N LYS A 60 13.26 -24.03 -16.41
CA LYS A 60 13.33 -22.64 -15.93
C LYS A 60 14.56 -21.92 -16.44
N LEU A 61 15.69 -22.62 -16.56
CA LEU A 61 16.90 -22.05 -17.13
C LEU A 61 16.73 -21.75 -18.63
N ARG A 62 16.00 -22.60 -19.37
CA ARG A 62 15.64 -22.32 -20.77
C ARG A 62 14.66 -21.16 -20.91
N GLU A 63 13.65 -21.07 -20.04
CA GLU A 63 12.74 -19.90 -19.97
C GLU A 63 13.54 -18.59 -19.76
N ALA A 64 14.52 -18.60 -18.85
CA ALA A 64 15.39 -17.44 -18.63
C ALA A 64 16.26 -17.11 -19.86
N ALA A 65 16.79 -18.13 -20.56
CA ALA A 65 17.55 -17.95 -21.79
C ALA A 65 16.69 -17.33 -22.91
N GLU A 66 15.45 -17.79 -23.08
CA GLU A 66 14.49 -17.24 -24.04
C GLU A 66 14.15 -15.78 -23.74
N LEU A 67 13.93 -15.43 -22.47
CA LEU A 67 13.70 -14.04 -22.04
C LEU A 67 14.92 -13.14 -22.31
N LEU A 68 16.13 -13.64 -22.09
CA LEU A 68 17.34 -12.89 -22.41
C LEU A 68 17.49 -12.72 -23.91
N GLU A 69 17.23 -13.76 -24.71
CA GLU A 69 17.25 -13.68 -26.17
C GLU A 69 16.22 -12.70 -26.73
N SER A 70 15.01 -12.67 -26.15
CA SER A 70 13.94 -11.77 -26.57
C SER A 70 14.11 -10.33 -26.05
N THR A 71 15.11 -10.08 -25.19
CA THR A 71 15.37 -8.73 -24.68
C THR A 71 15.89 -7.86 -25.82
N ASN A 72 15.12 -6.84 -26.18
CA ASN A 72 15.43 -5.90 -27.24
C ASN A 72 15.45 -4.46 -26.69
N GLU A 73 15.58 -3.51 -27.61
CA GLU A 73 15.53 -2.08 -27.39
C GLU A 73 14.12 -1.51 -27.04
N SER A 74 13.09 -2.31 -26.83
CA SER A 74 11.74 -1.83 -26.49
C SER A 74 11.23 -2.46 -25.19
N ASP A 75 11.64 -3.69 -24.90
CA ASP A 75 11.28 -4.46 -23.70
C ASP A 75 12.36 -4.37 -22.61
N ARG A 76 13.11 -3.27 -22.62
CA ARG A 76 14.40 -3.05 -21.93
C ARG A 76 14.37 -3.07 -20.40
N TRP A 77 13.24 -3.32 -19.73
CA TRP A 77 13.15 -3.37 -18.27
C TRP A 77 12.45 -4.62 -17.73
N THR A 78 11.75 -5.36 -18.59
CA THR A 78 10.89 -6.47 -18.19
C THR A 78 11.59 -7.81 -18.41
N ASN A 79 12.10 -8.07 -19.61
CA ASN A 79 12.54 -9.42 -19.99
C ASN A 79 13.84 -9.84 -19.30
N TYR A 80 14.92 -9.03 -19.37
CA TYR A 80 16.17 -9.39 -18.68
C TYR A 80 15.98 -9.42 -17.15
N SER A 81 15.16 -8.52 -16.58
CA SER A 81 14.88 -8.50 -15.15
C SER A 81 14.15 -9.77 -14.71
N ALA A 82 13.14 -10.21 -15.49
CA ALA A 82 12.44 -11.47 -15.28
C ALA A 82 13.37 -12.68 -15.43
N ALA A 83 14.27 -12.68 -16.42
CA ALA A 83 15.26 -13.73 -16.57
C ALA A 83 16.20 -13.81 -15.38
N LEU A 84 16.78 -12.68 -14.94
CA LEU A 84 17.66 -12.66 -13.77
C LEU A 84 16.96 -13.09 -12.50
N LYS A 85 15.66 -12.77 -12.36
CA LYS A 85 14.84 -13.30 -11.27
C LYS A 85 14.80 -14.83 -11.28
N ILE A 86 14.53 -15.45 -12.43
CA ILE A 86 14.50 -16.92 -12.57
C ILE A 86 15.89 -17.51 -12.25
N LEU A 87 16.96 -16.92 -12.79
CA LEU A 87 18.32 -17.41 -12.55
C LEU A 87 18.72 -17.37 -11.08
N ARG A 88 18.38 -16.30 -10.36
CA ARG A 88 18.65 -16.18 -8.92
C ARG A 88 17.78 -17.12 -8.08
N GLN A 89 16.55 -17.37 -8.49
CA GLN A 89 15.65 -18.28 -7.78
C GLN A 89 16.15 -19.73 -7.82
N HIS A 90 16.69 -20.17 -8.96
CA HIS A 90 17.11 -21.56 -9.15
C HIS A 90 18.60 -21.82 -8.90
N ARG A 91 19.41 -20.76 -8.78
CA ARG A 91 20.83 -20.80 -8.40
C ARG A 91 21.66 -21.87 -9.13
N SER A 92 21.48 -22.04 -10.43
CA SER A 92 22.23 -23.03 -11.22
C SER A 92 23.60 -22.53 -11.66
N LYS A 93 24.59 -23.43 -11.75
CA LYS A 93 25.89 -23.13 -12.38
C LYS A 93 25.74 -22.74 -13.86
N ALA A 94 24.72 -23.29 -14.56
CA ALA A 94 24.44 -22.96 -15.95
C ALA A 94 24.06 -21.48 -16.14
N ALA A 95 23.54 -20.82 -15.10
CA ALA A 95 23.21 -19.40 -15.16
C ALA A 95 24.44 -18.50 -15.43
N ILE A 96 25.64 -18.93 -15.02
CA ILE A 96 26.86 -18.12 -15.12
C ILE A 96 27.27 -17.90 -16.59
N PRO A 97 27.54 -18.94 -17.41
CA PRO A 97 27.87 -18.74 -18.82
C PRO A 97 26.72 -18.07 -19.58
N LEU A 98 25.46 -18.35 -19.21
CA LEU A 98 24.30 -17.68 -19.79
C LEU A 98 24.35 -16.16 -19.57
N ILE A 99 24.58 -15.69 -18.34
CA ILE A 99 24.69 -14.26 -18.05
C ILE A 99 25.90 -13.65 -18.77
N MET A 100 27.06 -14.30 -18.78
CA MET A 100 28.26 -13.80 -19.48
C MET A 100 28.03 -13.64 -20.99
N LYS A 101 27.33 -14.57 -21.64
CA LYS A 101 26.89 -14.45 -23.04
C LYS A 101 26.07 -13.17 -23.25
N TYR A 102 25.07 -12.93 -22.40
CA TYR A 102 24.19 -11.78 -22.57
C TYR A 102 24.76 -10.46 -22.05
N MET A 103 25.80 -10.49 -21.22
CA MET A 103 26.63 -9.30 -20.95
C MET A 103 27.21 -8.77 -22.26
N ILE A 104 27.77 -9.65 -23.10
CA ILE A 104 28.31 -9.28 -24.41
C ILE A 104 27.18 -8.83 -25.35
N LYS A 105 26.13 -9.65 -25.54
CA LYS A 105 25.04 -9.33 -26.48
C LYS A 105 24.32 -8.02 -26.17
N HIS A 106 24.12 -7.69 -24.89
CA HIS A 106 23.35 -6.50 -24.48
C HIS A 106 24.23 -5.28 -24.17
N SER A 107 25.54 -5.38 -24.37
CA SER A 107 26.48 -4.28 -24.07
C SER A 107 26.27 -3.02 -24.93
N THR A 108 25.71 -3.16 -26.12
CA THR A 108 25.43 -2.05 -27.05
C THR A 108 24.10 -1.36 -26.80
N PHE A 109 23.24 -1.91 -25.93
CA PHE A 109 21.95 -1.30 -25.63
C PHE A 109 22.15 0.09 -25.01
N SER A 110 21.24 1.03 -25.30
CA SER A 110 21.32 2.37 -24.70
C SER A 110 21.30 2.33 -23.16
N THR A 111 20.64 1.33 -22.58
CA THR A 111 20.56 1.01 -21.14
C THR A 111 21.60 0.00 -20.66
N GLY A 112 22.61 -0.30 -21.49
CA GLY A 112 23.64 -1.30 -21.20
C GLY A 112 24.29 -1.12 -19.83
N ALA A 113 24.43 0.11 -19.35
CA ALA A 113 24.93 0.40 -18.00
C ALA A 113 24.12 -0.30 -16.89
N SER A 114 22.78 -0.18 -16.94
CA SER A 114 21.87 -0.77 -15.96
C SER A 114 21.79 -2.29 -16.10
N ALA A 115 21.80 -2.81 -17.32
CA ALA A 115 21.81 -4.24 -17.58
C ALA A 115 23.12 -4.88 -17.07
N MET A 116 24.28 -4.30 -17.41
CA MET A 116 25.58 -4.81 -16.96
C MET A 116 25.72 -4.76 -15.44
N LYS A 117 25.20 -3.71 -14.79
CA LYS A 117 25.12 -3.65 -13.32
C LYS A 117 24.30 -4.82 -12.78
N SER A 118 23.11 -5.06 -13.33
CA SER A 118 22.21 -6.15 -12.89
C SER A 118 22.79 -7.54 -13.14
N TYR A 119 23.50 -7.74 -14.25
CA TYR A 119 24.21 -8.98 -14.57
C TYR A 119 25.35 -9.24 -13.60
N THR A 120 26.19 -8.24 -13.37
CA THR A 120 27.30 -8.34 -12.42
C THR A 120 26.80 -8.63 -11.01
N GLU A 121 25.78 -7.91 -10.54
CA GLU A 121 25.14 -8.16 -9.24
C GLU A 121 24.53 -9.57 -9.15
N THR A 122 23.94 -10.07 -10.23
CA THR A 122 23.38 -11.43 -10.26
C THR A 122 24.47 -12.48 -10.18
N LEU A 123 25.57 -12.31 -10.92
CA LEU A 123 26.72 -13.21 -10.81
C LEU A 123 27.32 -13.18 -9.39
N SER A 124 27.40 -12.01 -8.75
CA SER A 124 27.86 -11.92 -7.37
C SER A 124 26.93 -12.66 -6.40
N VAL A 125 25.61 -12.52 -6.56
CA VAL A 125 24.62 -13.23 -5.73
C VAL A 125 24.69 -14.75 -5.94
N LEU A 126 24.92 -15.21 -7.17
CA LEU A 126 25.00 -16.64 -7.51
C LEU A 126 26.29 -17.29 -7.00
N SER A 127 27.41 -16.58 -7.07
CA SER A 127 28.74 -17.13 -6.78
C SER A 127 29.29 -16.80 -5.39
N GLY A 128 28.69 -15.84 -4.69
CA GLY A 128 29.25 -15.27 -3.47
C GLY A 128 30.58 -14.54 -3.69
N ARG A 129 30.85 -14.06 -4.90
CA ARG A 129 32.10 -13.36 -5.25
C ARG A 129 31.82 -11.94 -5.72
N GLU A 130 32.60 -10.98 -5.25
CA GLU A 130 32.52 -9.62 -5.77
C GLU A 130 33.13 -9.57 -7.18
N LEU A 131 32.33 -9.10 -8.15
CA LEU A 131 32.72 -9.00 -9.54
C LEU A 131 32.66 -7.53 -9.99
N THR A 132 33.65 -7.12 -10.78
CA THR A 132 33.72 -5.76 -11.32
C THR A 132 32.81 -5.62 -12.54
N ASN A 133 31.97 -4.58 -12.55
CA ASN A 133 31.16 -4.24 -13.72
C ASN A 133 32.09 -3.76 -14.86
N PRO A 134 32.13 -4.44 -16.02
CA PRO A 134 33.04 -4.09 -17.10
C PRO A 134 32.54 -2.90 -17.96
N TYR A 135 31.30 -2.45 -17.76
CA TYR A 135 30.72 -1.33 -18.52
C TYR A 135 31.45 -0.01 -18.25
N ARG A 136 31.62 0.81 -19.30
CA ARG A 136 32.22 2.15 -19.23
C ARG A 136 31.35 3.15 -19.99
N TYR A 137 31.17 4.35 -19.43
CA TYR A 137 30.39 5.43 -20.05
C TYR A 137 31.24 6.16 -21.11
N GLN A 138 31.44 5.51 -22.25
CA GLN A 138 32.20 6.05 -23.38
C GLN A 138 31.50 5.73 -24.71
N ALA A 139 32.01 6.27 -25.82
CA ALA A 139 31.42 6.07 -27.15
C ALA A 139 31.42 4.59 -27.58
N ASP A 140 32.53 3.88 -27.34
CA ASP A 140 32.64 2.44 -27.50
C ASP A 140 32.35 1.72 -26.17
N ARG A 141 31.10 1.29 -26.03
CA ARG A 141 30.61 0.54 -24.86
C ARG A 141 30.87 -0.97 -24.99
N PHE A 142 31.09 -1.45 -26.21
CA PHE A 142 31.16 -2.88 -26.53
C PHE A 142 32.51 -3.46 -26.13
N THR A 143 33.61 -2.83 -26.53
CA THR A 143 34.97 -3.35 -26.30
C THR A 143 35.29 -3.55 -24.81
N PRO A 144 35.02 -2.59 -23.90
CA PRO A 144 35.27 -2.80 -22.47
C PRO A 144 34.52 -4.00 -21.89
N VAL A 145 33.29 -4.25 -22.36
CA VAL A 145 32.49 -5.38 -21.88
C VAL A 145 33.07 -6.70 -22.38
N VAL A 146 33.45 -6.81 -23.66
CA VAL A 146 34.08 -8.02 -24.22
C VAL A 146 35.37 -8.36 -23.48
N VAL A 147 36.28 -7.38 -23.34
CA VAL A 147 37.56 -7.55 -22.61
C VAL A 147 37.32 -7.93 -21.16
N GLY A 148 36.37 -7.26 -20.49
CA GLY A 148 36.03 -7.53 -19.10
C GLY A 148 35.43 -8.92 -18.89
N VAL A 149 34.53 -9.37 -19.76
CA VAL A 149 33.93 -10.72 -19.71
C VAL A 149 34.98 -11.78 -20.00
N LYS A 150 35.88 -11.57 -20.98
CA LYS A 150 37.01 -12.47 -21.23
C LYS A 150 37.90 -12.62 -19.99
N LYS A 151 38.32 -11.50 -19.41
CA LYS A 151 39.14 -11.50 -18.19
C LYS A 151 38.43 -12.23 -17.05
N MET A 152 37.13 -11.99 -16.87
CA MET A 152 36.31 -12.67 -15.88
C MET A 152 36.26 -14.20 -16.12
N ALA A 153 36.15 -14.63 -17.39
CA ALA A 153 36.17 -16.04 -17.74
C ALA A 153 37.52 -16.69 -17.41
N GLU A 154 38.61 -16.10 -17.86
CA GLU A 154 39.97 -16.65 -17.74
C GLU A 154 40.47 -16.66 -16.29
N THR A 155 40.22 -15.59 -15.55
CA THR A 155 40.76 -15.42 -14.19
C THR A 155 39.91 -16.10 -13.12
N TRP A 156 38.62 -16.31 -13.39
CA TRP A 156 37.69 -16.87 -12.41
C TRP A 156 36.93 -18.09 -12.96
N TRP A 157 36.06 -17.94 -13.96
CA TRP A 157 35.14 -19.02 -14.34
C TRP A 157 35.86 -20.30 -14.75
N ASN A 158 36.89 -20.23 -15.60
CA ASN A 158 37.63 -21.40 -16.07
C ASN A 158 38.26 -22.21 -14.94
N LYS A 159 38.71 -21.51 -13.89
CA LYS A 159 39.40 -22.12 -12.75
C LYS A 159 38.43 -22.72 -11.74
N ASN A 160 37.19 -22.23 -11.69
CA ASN A 160 36.25 -22.52 -10.61
C ASN A 160 34.97 -23.22 -11.08
N SER A 161 34.69 -23.32 -12.38
CA SER A 161 33.40 -23.82 -12.88
C SER A 161 32.99 -25.19 -12.33
N LYS A 162 33.97 -26.08 -12.11
CA LYS A 162 33.75 -27.42 -11.54
C LYS A 162 33.49 -27.38 -10.04
N THR A 163 34.24 -26.57 -9.29
CA THR A 163 34.25 -26.54 -7.82
C THR A 163 33.35 -25.48 -7.20
N LEU A 164 32.83 -24.53 -8.00
CA LEU A 164 32.02 -23.43 -7.51
C LEU A 164 30.71 -23.95 -6.92
N ALA A 165 30.52 -23.77 -5.62
CA ALA A 165 29.22 -23.93 -4.98
C ALA A 165 28.31 -22.76 -5.37
N VAL A 166 27.07 -23.07 -5.72
CA VAL A 166 26.03 -22.09 -6.06
C VAL A 166 24.79 -22.25 -5.18
N ASP A 167 24.62 -23.43 -4.57
CA ASP A 167 23.62 -23.66 -3.53
C ASP A 167 23.97 -22.79 -2.32
N ILE A 168 23.00 -22.03 -1.83
CA ILE A 168 23.19 -21.04 -0.78
C ILE A 168 23.64 -21.67 0.53
N ASP A 169 23.22 -22.91 0.79
CA ASP A 169 23.54 -23.63 2.03
C ASP A 169 24.93 -24.29 2.00
N GLU A 170 25.57 -24.34 0.82
CA GLU A 170 26.95 -24.83 0.65
C GLU A 170 28.00 -23.69 0.61
N LEU A 171 27.57 -22.43 0.67
CA LEU A 171 28.47 -21.28 0.60
C LEU A 171 29.22 -21.03 1.91
N SER A 172 30.46 -20.56 1.81
CA SER A 172 31.23 -20.12 2.98
C SER A 172 30.68 -18.82 3.58
N GLU A 173 31.08 -18.50 4.82
CA GLU A 173 30.69 -17.24 5.49
C GLU A 173 31.11 -16.01 4.66
N GLU A 174 32.30 -16.03 4.05
CA GLU A 174 32.80 -14.94 3.20
C GLU A 174 31.95 -14.78 1.94
N GLN A 175 31.51 -15.90 1.35
CA GLN A 175 30.64 -15.88 0.18
C GLN A 175 29.25 -15.35 0.54
N LEU A 176 28.69 -15.78 1.66
CA LEU A 176 27.42 -15.29 2.18
C LEU A 176 27.50 -13.79 2.52
N LEU A 177 28.63 -13.30 3.04
CA LEU A 177 28.85 -11.88 3.30
C LEU A 177 28.77 -11.04 2.02
N VAL A 178 29.35 -11.51 0.92
CA VAL A 178 29.23 -10.85 -0.39
C VAL A 178 27.77 -10.78 -0.83
N ILE A 179 27.02 -11.88 -0.67
CA ILE A 179 25.59 -11.90 -1.01
C ILE A 179 24.82 -10.92 -0.14
N VAL A 180 25.01 -10.96 1.19
CA VAL A 180 24.37 -10.05 2.15
C VAL A 180 24.63 -8.60 1.76
N HIS A 181 25.87 -8.20 1.45
CA HIS A 181 26.17 -6.85 1.00
C HIS A 181 25.45 -6.49 -0.31
N ALA A 182 25.39 -7.40 -1.27
CA ALA A 182 24.67 -7.18 -2.53
C ALA A 182 23.16 -6.99 -2.29
N LEU A 183 22.55 -7.81 -1.44
CA LEU A 183 21.12 -7.73 -1.10
C LEU A 183 20.80 -6.44 -0.32
N LEU A 184 21.61 -6.09 0.69
CA LEU A 184 21.43 -4.86 1.48
C LEU A 184 21.59 -3.61 0.63
N LYS A 185 22.61 -3.58 -0.25
CA LYS A 185 22.79 -2.49 -1.22
C LYS A 185 21.53 -2.33 -2.07
N LYS A 186 21.02 -3.42 -2.65
CA LYS A 186 19.82 -3.40 -3.49
C LYS A 186 18.58 -2.96 -2.71
N GLN A 187 18.45 -3.37 -1.45
CA GLN A 187 17.36 -2.94 -0.56
C GLN A 187 17.43 -1.43 -0.26
N ARG A 188 18.63 -0.90 0.01
CA ARG A 188 18.85 0.56 0.17
C ARG A 188 18.43 1.34 -1.06
N TRP A 189 18.77 0.85 -2.26
CA TRP A 189 18.38 1.49 -3.52
C TRP A 189 16.87 1.53 -3.76
N ASN A 190 16.12 0.55 -3.21
CA ASN A 190 14.68 0.43 -3.39
C ASN A 190 13.86 1.24 -2.38
N SER A 191 14.44 1.61 -1.23
CA SER A 191 13.82 2.52 -0.28
C SER A 191 14.12 3.97 -0.65
N ASN A 192 13.05 4.76 -0.76
CA ASN A 192 13.17 6.19 -1.05
C ASN A 192 13.77 6.97 0.13
N TYR A 193 13.60 6.48 1.36
CA TYR A 193 13.99 7.17 2.59
C TYR A 193 15.36 6.72 3.14
N LEU A 194 15.80 5.51 2.76
CA LEU A 194 17.17 5.02 2.99
C LEU A 194 18.13 5.50 1.90
N ARG A 195 17.62 5.82 0.70
CA ARG A 195 18.40 6.43 -0.37
C ARG A 195 18.63 7.91 -0.09
N ASP A 196 19.65 8.19 0.69
CA ASP A 196 20.20 9.54 0.81
C ASP A 196 21.41 9.67 -0.15
N PRO A 197 21.28 10.41 -1.28
CA PRO A 197 22.37 10.59 -2.22
C PRO A 197 23.45 11.55 -1.70
N SER A 198 23.15 12.40 -0.72
CA SER A 198 24.13 13.35 -0.16
C SER A 198 24.96 12.71 0.95
N GLY A 199 24.41 11.68 1.62
CA GLY A 199 25.08 10.94 2.70
C GLY A 199 25.38 11.79 3.93
N ASN A 200 24.81 12.99 4.03
CA ASN A 200 25.31 14.05 4.90
C ASN A 200 24.20 14.77 5.70
N HIS A 201 23.09 14.09 5.97
CA HIS A 201 22.04 14.64 6.82
C HIS A 201 21.96 13.88 8.14
N ASP A 202 21.98 14.65 9.23
CA ASP A 202 21.68 14.17 10.56
C ASP A 202 20.33 13.42 10.57
N PRO A 203 20.18 12.39 11.42
CA PRO A 203 18.93 11.65 11.52
C PRO A 203 17.83 12.56 12.04
N THR A 204 16.90 12.96 11.18
CA THR A 204 15.71 13.72 11.57
C THR A 204 14.56 12.79 11.94
N ALA A 205 13.70 13.25 12.84
CA ALA A 205 12.47 12.58 13.24
C ALA A 205 11.59 12.30 12.02
N TYR A 206 11.44 13.27 11.12
CA TYR A 206 10.66 13.12 9.89
C TYR A 206 11.20 11.98 9.01
N ARG A 207 12.52 11.94 8.78
CA ARG A 207 13.13 10.90 7.94
C ARG A 207 12.96 9.52 8.56
N LEU A 208 13.25 9.38 9.86
CA LEU A 208 13.12 8.11 10.56
C LEU A 208 11.66 7.67 10.69
N TYR A 209 10.73 8.60 10.88
CA TYR A 209 9.30 8.32 10.86
C TYR A 209 8.91 7.69 9.53
N HIS A 210 9.37 8.23 8.41
CA HIS A 210 9.07 7.68 7.10
C HIS A 210 9.73 6.32 6.84
N VAL A 211 10.98 6.11 7.28
CA VAL A 211 11.64 4.80 7.21
C VAL A 211 10.84 3.77 8.03
N LEU A 212 10.48 4.10 9.27
CA LEU A 212 9.76 3.18 10.13
C LEU A 212 8.35 2.94 9.62
N PHE A 213 7.59 3.98 9.29
CA PHE A 213 6.19 3.86 8.91
C PHE A 213 5.99 3.29 7.50
N TYR A 214 6.75 3.74 6.50
CA TYR A 214 6.54 3.30 5.11
C TYR A 214 7.36 2.09 4.75
N ASP A 215 8.61 2.00 5.23
CA ASP A 215 9.45 0.88 4.88
C ASP A 215 9.26 -0.27 5.86
N ILE A 216 9.34 -0.09 7.18
CA ILE A 216 9.44 -1.20 8.16
C ILE A 216 8.08 -1.70 8.68
N MET A 217 7.25 -0.79 9.21
CA MET A 217 6.03 -1.06 9.97
C MET A 217 4.79 -1.00 9.09
N GLY A 218 4.87 -0.31 7.95
CA GLY A 218 3.77 -0.16 7.04
C GLY A 218 3.34 -1.50 6.50
N ARG A 219 2.07 -1.85 6.70
CA ARG A 219 1.38 -2.92 5.95
C ARG A 219 1.21 -2.58 4.47
N SER A 220 1.95 -1.59 3.97
CA SER A 220 1.85 -1.13 2.60
C SER A 220 2.25 -2.27 1.67
N SER A 221 1.20 -2.95 1.21
CA SER A 221 1.18 -3.87 0.08
C SER A 221 1.49 -3.15 -1.25
N SER A 222 2.19 -2.01 -1.23
CA SER A 222 2.39 -1.14 -2.39
C SER A 222 3.44 -1.71 -3.31
N SER A 223 3.14 -2.86 -3.94
CA SER A 223 3.56 -3.29 -5.28
C SER A 223 5.05 -3.29 -5.64
N ARG A 224 5.95 -2.80 -4.79
CA ARG A 224 7.39 -2.83 -4.98
C ARG A 224 7.80 -4.20 -4.50
N GLU A 225 7.97 -5.06 -5.49
CA GLU A 225 8.61 -6.34 -5.32
C GLU A 225 9.86 -6.16 -4.46
N ARG A 226 9.96 -6.93 -3.35
CA ARG A 226 11.11 -6.84 -2.44
C ARG A 226 12.40 -6.91 -3.25
N ALA A 227 13.43 -6.18 -2.83
CA ALA A 227 14.70 -6.13 -3.55
C ALA A 227 15.37 -7.51 -3.64
N TRP A 228 15.06 -8.37 -2.67
CA TRP A 228 15.56 -9.72 -2.48
C TRP A 228 14.42 -10.76 -2.55
N ARG A 229 14.78 -12.04 -2.67
CA ARG A 229 13.89 -13.20 -2.76
C ARG A 229 14.08 -14.15 -1.58
N ALA A 230 13.06 -14.94 -1.31
CA ALA A 230 13.09 -15.97 -0.26
C ALA A 230 14.27 -16.94 -0.48
N GLU A 231 14.48 -17.34 -1.73
CA GLU A 231 15.52 -18.27 -2.17
C GLU A 231 16.93 -17.66 -2.14
N GLU A 232 17.04 -16.34 -1.91
CA GLU A 232 18.32 -15.65 -1.72
C GLU A 232 18.71 -15.54 -0.23
N LEU A 233 17.88 -16.05 0.69
CA LEU A 233 18.13 -16.02 2.13
C LEU A 233 18.40 -17.44 2.67
N SER A 234 19.34 -17.53 3.60
CA SER A 234 19.66 -18.77 4.34
C SER A 234 19.80 -18.45 5.83
N PRO A 235 19.44 -19.37 6.75
CA PRO A 235 19.65 -19.20 8.19
C PRO A 235 21.10 -18.82 8.55
N ALA A 236 22.09 -19.30 7.78
CA ALA A 236 23.50 -18.98 7.97
C ALA A 236 23.82 -17.48 7.80
N MET A 237 22.95 -16.72 7.12
CA MET A 237 23.10 -15.28 6.95
C MET A 237 22.69 -14.48 8.19
N VAL A 238 21.90 -15.04 9.12
CA VAL A 238 21.44 -14.32 10.32
C VAL A 238 22.60 -13.74 11.15
N PRO A 239 23.63 -14.53 11.56
CA PRO A 239 24.76 -13.96 12.29
C PRO A 239 25.54 -12.92 11.46
N ILE A 240 25.63 -13.09 10.14
CA ILE A 240 26.34 -12.16 9.23
C ILE A 240 25.61 -10.82 9.15
N LEU A 241 24.29 -10.84 8.96
CA LEU A 241 23.44 -9.65 8.96
C LEU A 241 23.56 -8.92 10.30
N LEU A 242 23.41 -9.63 11.42
CA LEU A 242 23.51 -9.02 12.74
C LEU A 242 24.91 -8.46 13.04
N LYS A 243 25.98 -9.07 12.51
CA LYS A 243 27.36 -8.56 12.65
C LYS A 243 27.53 -7.16 12.07
N ILE A 244 26.77 -6.81 11.02
CA ILE A 244 26.74 -5.46 10.44
C ILE A 244 26.19 -4.43 11.44
N ALA A 245 25.27 -4.82 12.32
CA ALA A 245 24.80 -4.00 13.44
C ALA A 245 25.74 -4.04 14.67
N GLY A 246 26.85 -4.79 14.60
CA GLY A 246 27.80 -4.99 15.69
C GLY A 246 27.47 -6.13 16.65
N TYR A 247 26.71 -7.15 16.19
CA TYR A 247 26.44 -8.34 16.99
C TYR A 247 27.71 -9.10 17.33
N GLN A 248 27.79 -9.57 18.56
CA GLN A 248 28.87 -10.40 19.07
C GLN A 248 28.28 -11.67 19.68
N LYS A 249 28.75 -12.84 19.25
CA LYS A 249 28.28 -14.12 19.78
C LYS A 249 28.48 -14.22 21.30
N GLU A 250 29.62 -13.72 21.77
CA GLU A 250 29.98 -13.63 23.18
C GLU A 250 30.29 -12.15 23.50
N PRO A 251 29.26 -11.35 23.83
CA PRO A 251 29.47 -9.93 24.08
C PRO A 251 30.28 -9.72 25.37
N PRO A 252 31.24 -8.78 25.39
CA PRO A 252 32.02 -8.47 26.57
C PRO A 252 31.12 -7.91 27.69
N LYS A 253 31.58 -8.07 28.93
CA LYS A 253 30.88 -7.51 30.10
C LYS A 253 30.78 -5.99 30.04
N GLU A 254 31.79 -5.33 29.47
CA GLU A 254 31.82 -3.89 29.22
C GLU A 254 31.89 -3.64 27.72
N GLN A 255 30.96 -2.83 27.21
CA GLN A 255 30.95 -2.46 25.80
C GLN A 255 31.96 -1.33 25.56
N ALA A 256 32.82 -1.52 24.56
CA ALA A 256 33.62 -0.45 24.00
C ALA A 256 32.73 0.69 23.46
N ARG A 257 33.34 1.85 23.16
CA ARG A 257 32.63 2.99 22.56
C ARG A 257 31.91 2.54 21.29
N ASP A 258 30.60 2.43 21.39
CA ASP A 258 29.74 1.95 20.31
C ASP A 258 29.56 3.07 19.28
N SER A 259 29.94 2.83 18.02
CA SER A 259 29.73 3.72 16.87
C SER A 259 28.71 3.20 15.84
N MET A 260 28.08 2.05 16.10
CA MET A 260 27.17 1.41 15.15
C MET A 260 25.90 2.23 14.95
N THR A 261 25.40 2.29 13.71
CA THR A 261 24.09 2.85 13.35
C THR A 261 23.06 1.72 13.19
N ILE A 262 21.79 2.05 12.91
CA ILE A 262 20.77 1.04 12.67
C ILE A 262 20.71 0.71 11.17
N PRO A 263 21.11 -0.50 10.73
CA PRO A 263 21.01 -0.89 9.33
C PRO A 263 19.59 -1.34 8.98
N PHE A 264 18.67 -0.38 8.84
CA PHE A 264 17.24 -0.61 8.58
C PHE A 264 16.96 -1.54 7.39
N GLU A 265 17.86 -1.62 6.40
CA GLU A 265 17.73 -2.47 5.22
C GLU A 265 17.61 -3.96 5.56
N MET A 266 18.21 -4.42 6.66
CA MET A 266 18.18 -5.84 7.02
C MET A 266 16.90 -6.27 7.75
N VAL A 267 16.13 -5.32 8.30
CA VAL A 267 14.98 -5.60 9.17
C VAL A 267 13.99 -6.54 8.49
N HIS A 268 13.68 -6.31 7.21
CA HIS A 268 12.76 -7.18 6.46
C HIS A 268 13.30 -8.56 6.15
N MET A 269 14.61 -8.70 5.95
CA MET A 269 15.24 -9.99 5.72
C MET A 269 15.16 -10.82 7.00
N LEU A 270 15.52 -10.23 8.14
CA LEU A 270 15.41 -10.84 9.47
C LEU A 270 13.96 -11.17 9.84
N ALA A 271 13.02 -10.27 9.57
CA ALA A 271 11.60 -10.50 9.80
C ALA A 271 11.06 -11.67 8.99
N TRP A 272 11.45 -11.78 7.71
CA TRP A 272 11.04 -12.90 6.88
C TRP A 272 11.68 -14.21 7.34
N MET A 273 12.98 -14.21 7.65
CA MET A 273 13.63 -15.40 8.22
C MET A 273 12.98 -15.81 9.54
N ARG A 274 12.57 -14.86 10.38
CA ARG A 274 11.81 -15.13 11.60
C ARG A 274 10.46 -15.79 11.32
N LYS A 275 9.67 -15.27 10.36
CA LYS A 275 8.37 -15.86 9.97
C LYS A 275 8.48 -17.27 9.39
N ASN A 276 9.67 -17.67 8.93
CA ASN A 276 9.94 -18.98 8.34
C ASN A 276 10.83 -19.86 9.24
N ASP A 277 10.90 -19.58 10.54
CA ASP A 277 11.66 -20.34 11.53
C ASP A 277 13.19 -20.45 11.26
N GLN A 278 13.72 -19.57 10.42
CA GLN A 278 15.15 -19.49 10.07
C GLN A 278 15.95 -18.57 10.99
N ALA A 279 15.27 -17.76 11.80
CA ALA A 279 15.89 -16.88 12.80
C ALA A 279 15.23 -17.03 14.19
N PRO A 280 15.17 -18.25 14.77
CA PRO A 280 14.49 -18.51 16.05
C PRO A 280 15.11 -17.77 17.25
N GLN A 281 16.35 -17.30 17.13
CA GLN A 281 17.14 -16.67 18.20
C GLN A 281 16.95 -15.15 18.37
N LEU A 282 16.22 -14.48 17.47
CA LEU A 282 16.12 -13.01 17.48
C LEU A 282 15.52 -12.44 18.77
N ASP A 283 14.60 -13.15 19.39
CA ASP A 283 13.99 -12.79 20.68
C ASP A 283 15.03 -12.75 21.81
N LYS A 284 15.87 -13.78 21.91
CA LYS A 284 16.95 -13.85 22.91
C LYS A 284 17.97 -12.74 22.70
N ILE A 285 18.32 -12.44 21.44
CA ILE A 285 19.25 -11.36 21.11
C ILE A 285 18.65 -9.98 21.42
N ALA A 286 17.36 -9.77 21.17
CA ALA A 286 16.67 -8.53 21.52
C ALA A 286 16.71 -8.22 23.03
N GLU A 287 16.59 -9.25 23.87
CA GLU A 287 16.61 -9.10 25.34
C GLU A 287 18.01 -9.12 25.95
N ASP A 288 19.06 -9.52 25.22
CA ASP A 288 20.42 -9.58 25.75
C ASP A 288 21.01 -8.17 25.94
N THR A 289 20.97 -7.66 27.16
CA THR A 289 21.49 -6.33 27.51
C THR A 289 23.00 -6.19 27.35
N ARG A 290 23.73 -7.29 27.15
CA ARG A 290 25.17 -7.25 26.82
C ARG A 290 25.40 -6.92 25.35
N GLN A 291 24.39 -7.04 24.49
CA GLN A 291 24.44 -6.58 23.10
C GLN A 291 24.26 -5.06 23.03
N ASN A 292 24.84 -4.45 22.01
CA ASN A 292 24.67 -3.02 21.78
C ASN A 292 23.23 -2.69 21.35
N SER A 293 22.79 -1.44 21.55
CA SER A 293 21.40 -1.07 21.26
C SER A 293 21.01 -1.20 19.79
N ALA A 294 21.91 -1.01 18.83
CA ALA A 294 21.57 -1.14 17.41
C ALA A 294 21.17 -2.59 17.07
N VAL A 295 21.92 -3.58 17.54
CA VAL A 295 21.60 -5.02 17.38
C VAL A 295 20.22 -5.31 17.95
N ARG A 296 20.00 -4.87 19.19
CA ARG A 296 18.73 -5.11 19.91
C ARG A 296 17.56 -4.44 19.19
N LEU A 297 17.72 -3.20 18.72
CA LEU A 297 16.68 -2.49 17.96
C LEU A 297 16.36 -3.19 16.64
N VAL A 298 17.37 -3.59 15.87
CA VAL A 298 17.15 -4.35 14.63
C VAL A 298 16.34 -5.62 14.90
N CYS A 299 16.68 -6.36 15.97
CA CYS A 299 15.94 -7.57 16.34
C CYS A 299 14.49 -7.25 16.75
N ILE A 300 14.25 -6.23 17.58
CA ILE A 300 12.90 -5.82 17.99
C ILE A 300 12.06 -5.40 16.78
N LEU A 301 12.62 -4.59 15.88
CA LEU A 301 11.94 -4.16 14.66
C LEU A 301 11.66 -5.33 13.71
N ALA A 302 12.60 -6.28 13.59
CA ALA A 302 12.42 -7.48 12.78
C ALA A 302 11.34 -8.41 13.34
N LEU A 303 11.29 -8.60 14.66
CA LEU A 303 10.23 -9.37 15.34
C LEU A 303 8.86 -8.70 15.13
N PHE A 304 8.79 -7.37 15.25
CA PHE A 304 7.55 -6.64 15.00
C PHE A 304 7.10 -6.74 13.54
N ALA A 305 8.01 -6.57 12.58
CA ALA A 305 7.75 -6.79 11.15
C ALA A 305 7.46 -8.28 10.82
N ALA A 306 7.84 -9.19 11.73
CA ALA A 306 7.47 -10.60 11.70
C ALA A 306 6.03 -10.86 12.21
N ASP A 307 5.21 -9.81 12.40
CA ASP A 307 3.87 -9.83 12.98
C ASP A 307 3.82 -10.21 14.47
N GLU A 308 4.96 -10.21 15.17
CA GLU A 308 4.97 -10.35 16.62
C GLU A 308 4.57 -9.04 17.32
N LYS A 309 4.15 -9.15 18.58
CA LYS A 309 3.83 -7.99 19.41
C LYS A 309 5.08 -7.13 19.64
N LEU A 310 4.93 -5.81 19.50
CA LEU A 310 5.99 -4.85 19.83
C LEU A 310 6.45 -5.03 21.29
N ARG A 311 7.76 -5.13 21.49
CA ARG A 311 8.41 -5.23 22.80
C ARG A 311 8.57 -3.85 23.45
N ALA A 312 7.43 -3.21 23.73
CA ALA A 312 7.38 -1.84 24.25
C ALA A 312 8.17 -1.68 25.57
N ASP A 313 8.14 -2.69 26.43
CA ASP A 313 8.84 -2.68 27.73
C ASP A 313 10.36 -2.61 27.57
N THR A 314 10.88 -3.40 26.64
CA THR A 314 12.29 -3.43 26.29
C THR A 314 12.69 -2.09 25.68
N LEU A 315 11.88 -1.54 24.76
CA LEU A 315 12.10 -0.23 24.15
C LEU A 315 12.11 0.91 25.18
N ILE A 316 11.14 0.96 26.09
CA ILE A 316 11.09 1.95 27.19
C ILE A 316 12.35 1.84 28.06
N THR A 317 12.78 0.63 28.38
CA THR A 317 13.99 0.40 29.19
C THR A 317 15.24 0.88 28.46
N MET A 318 15.36 0.58 27.17
CA MET A 318 16.49 1.03 26.33
C MET A 318 16.54 2.55 26.23
N LEU A 319 15.39 3.22 26.08
CA LEU A 319 15.33 4.69 25.93
C LEU A 319 15.96 5.43 27.12
N LYS A 320 15.84 4.88 28.33
CA LYS A 320 16.40 5.50 29.56
C LYS A 320 17.91 5.64 29.54
N SER A 321 18.62 4.76 28.84
CA SER A 321 20.09 4.72 28.80
C SER A 321 20.69 5.06 27.43
N GLU A 322 19.88 5.13 26.38
CA GLU A 322 20.35 5.39 25.02
C GLU A 322 20.73 6.86 24.83
N LYS A 323 21.94 7.10 24.33
CA LYS A 323 22.50 8.46 24.16
C LYS A 323 22.55 8.89 22.70
N LYS A 324 22.53 7.96 21.75
CA LYS A 324 22.60 8.26 20.32
C LYS A 324 21.25 8.70 19.80
N ILE A 325 21.23 9.91 19.23
CA ILE A 325 20.02 10.56 18.72
C ILE A 325 19.21 9.66 17.76
N GLU A 326 19.84 9.07 16.74
CA GLU A 326 19.19 8.16 15.77
C GLU A 326 18.41 7.02 16.46
N ARG A 327 19.02 6.43 17.49
CA ARG A 327 18.46 5.27 18.20
C ARG A 327 17.33 5.70 19.13
N ARG A 328 17.48 6.83 19.82
CA ARG A 328 16.41 7.43 20.63
C ARG A 328 15.19 7.74 19.76
N LEU A 329 15.39 8.42 18.63
CA LEU A 329 14.33 8.70 17.65
C LEU A 329 13.64 7.40 17.19
N THR A 330 14.43 6.39 16.84
CA THR A 330 13.90 5.09 16.40
C THR A 330 13.06 4.41 17.48
N ILE A 331 13.53 4.43 18.73
CA ILE A 331 12.80 3.86 19.88
C ILE A 331 11.45 4.58 20.05
N ILE A 332 11.48 5.92 20.11
CA ILE A 332 10.29 6.75 20.33
C ILE A 332 9.25 6.51 19.23
N LEU A 333 9.67 6.58 17.97
CA LEU A 333 8.79 6.35 16.82
C LEU A 333 8.24 4.92 16.79
N ALA A 334 9.02 3.91 17.20
CA ALA A 334 8.54 2.54 17.28
C ALA A 334 7.45 2.37 18.35
N LEU A 335 7.50 3.12 19.46
CA LEU A 335 6.49 3.06 20.53
C LEU A 335 5.09 3.45 20.04
N GLN A 336 4.97 4.23 18.95
CA GLN A 336 3.70 4.53 18.27
C GLN A 336 2.89 3.26 17.94
N GLN A 337 3.56 2.13 17.70
CA GLN A 337 2.91 0.88 17.32
C GLN A 337 2.46 0.04 18.53
N SER A 338 2.71 0.52 19.75
CA SER A 338 2.28 -0.17 20.96
C SER A 338 0.76 -0.16 21.07
N ARG A 339 0.15 -1.29 21.46
CA ARG A 339 -1.27 -1.34 21.82
C ARG A 339 -1.55 -0.98 23.28
N ASN A 340 -0.51 -0.73 24.07
CA ASN A 340 -0.63 -0.43 25.50
C ASN A 340 -0.39 1.05 25.75
N THR A 341 -1.37 1.89 25.34
CA THR A 341 -1.31 3.36 25.49
C THR A 341 -0.97 3.78 26.91
N LYS A 342 -1.64 3.21 27.93
CA LYS A 342 -1.41 3.54 29.34
C LYS A 342 0.06 3.40 29.77
N LYS A 343 0.78 2.45 29.18
CA LYS A 343 2.19 2.19 29.52
C LYS A 343 3.16 3.09 28.77
N VAL A 344 2.91 3.36 27.49
CA VAL A 344 3.82 4.14 26.66
C VAL A 344 3.63 5.65 26.80
N LEU A 345 2.40 6.10 27.08
CA LEU A 345 2.03 7.51 27.13
C LEU A 345 2.91 8.32 28.09
N PRO A 346 3.17 7.90 29.34
CA PRO A 346 4.05 8.65 30.25
C PRO A 346 5.49 8.77 29.71
N THR A 347 5.96 7.75 28.98
CA THR A 347 7.30 7.78 28.38
C THR A 347 7.36 8.78 27.23
N LEU A 348 6.34 8.80 26.36
CA LEU A 348 6.26 9.73 25.23
C LEU A 348 6.10 11.17 25.69
N LEU A 349 5.26 11.42 26.69
CA LEU A 349 5.09 12.75 27.29
C LEU A 349 6.40 13.31 27.85
N ALA A 350 7.17 12.49 28.56
CA ALA A 350 8.48 12.90 29.07
C ALA A 350 9.49 13.26 27.95
N GLN A 351 9.31 12.77 26.73
CA GLN A 351 10.17 13.14 25.59
C GLN A 351 9.77 14.48 24.96
N LEU A 352 8.58 15.02 25.24
CA LEU A 352 8.20 16.38 24.82
C LEU A 352 9.03 17.45 25.55
N ASP A 353 9.65 17.11 26.68
CA ASP A 353 10.51 18.01 27.46
C ASP A 353 12.00 17.86 27.12
N ASP A 354 12.35 17.04 26.12
CA ASP A 354 13.75 16.84 25.73
C ASP A 354 14.34 18.12 25.12
N PRO A 355 15.58 18.51 25.44
CA PRO A 355 16.21 19.70 24.86
C PRO A 355 16.40 19.60 23.33
N ASN A 356 16.46 18.39 22.76
CA ASN A 356 16.60 18.18 21.33
C ASN A 356 15.25 18.25 20.61
N GLY A 357 15.10 19.18 19.66
CA GLY A 357 13.86 19.37 18.90
C GLY A 357 13.43 18.18 18.03
N GLU A 358 14.38 17.35 17.56
CA GLU A 358 14.04 16.13 16.83
C GLU A 358 13.43 15.08 17.78
N ILE A 359 13.89 14.99 19.03
CA ILE A 359 13.29 14.09 20.02
C ILE A 359 11.85 14.50 20.32
N ARG A 360 11.61 15.82 20.54
CA ARG A 360 10.26 16.35 20.72
C ARG A 360 9.38 16.04 19.52
N SER A 361 9.90 16.26 18.30
CA SER A 361 9.18 15.95 17.06
C SER A 361 8.84 14.46 16.94
N ALA A 362 9.78 13.56 17.24
CA ALA A 362 9.55 12.12 17.26
C ALA A 362 8.48 11.70 18.26
N ALA A 363 8.44 12.35 19.44
CA ALA A 363 7.43 12.09 20.45
C ALA A 363 6.04 12.51 19.95
N ILE A 364 5.91 13.67 19.28
CA ILE A 364 4.65 14.11 18.64
C ILE A 364 4.20 13.08 17.59
N TYR A 365 5.08 12.67 16.67
CA TYR A 365 4.76 11.63 15.68
C TYR A 365 4.26 10.34 16.35
N ALA A 366 4.87 9.96 17.48
CA ALA A 366 4.48 8.75 18.19
C ALA A 366 3.12 8.87 18.92
N LEU A 367 2.67 10.09 19.22
CA LEU A 367 1.42 10.33 19.95
C LEU A 367 0.14 10.14 19.11
N HIS A 368 0.21 10.11 17.77
CA HIS A 368 -0.96 9.87 16.90
C HIS A 368 -1.79 8.65 17.33
N ASN A 369 -1.15 7.49 17.49
CA ASN A 369 -1.85 6.26 17.92
C ASN A 369 -2.24 6.25 19.41
N HIS A 370 -1.97 7.33 20.13
CA HIS A 370 -2.18 7.51 21.55
C HIS A 370 -2.95 8.80 21.88
N ALA A 371 -3.57 9.43 20.88
CA ALA A 371 -4.35 10.64 21.04
C ALA A 371 -5.44 10.46 22.10
N SER A 372 -5.42 11.31 23.12
CA SER A 372 -6.36 11.30 24.24
C SER A 372 -6.47 12.67 24.88
N ASN A 373 -7.57 12.96 25.57
CA ASN A 373 -7.74 14.26 26.25
C ASN A 373 -6.69 14.52 27.33
N ASP A 374 -6.08 13.48 27.90
CA ASP A 374 -5.07 13.58 28.95
C ASP A 374 -3.80 14.35 28.51
N ILE A 375 -3.51 14.36 27.20
CA ILE A 375 -2.32 15.03 26.65
C ILE A 375 -2.63 16.42 26.07
N LEU A 376 -3.90 16.79 25.94
CA LEU A 376 -4.33 18.03 25.30
C LEU A 376 -3.68 19.29 25.90
N PRO A 377 -3.61 19.46 27.25
CA PRO A 377 -2.98 20.66 27.82
C PRO A 377 -1.54 20.85 27.36
N ARG A 378 -0.75 19.77 27.33
CA ARG A 378 0.65 19.83 26.91
C ARG A 378 0.79 20.16 25.42
N LEU A 379 -0.08 19.61 24.57
CA LEU A 379 -0.08 19.93 23.15
C LEU A 379 -0.49 21.39 22.88
N GLN A 380 -1.40 21.95 23.67
CA GLN A 380 -1.76 23.38 23.58
C GLN A 380 -0.57 24.29 23.92
N GLU A 381 0.18 23.98 24.99
CA GLU A 381 1.40 24.72 25.32
C GLU A 381 2.40 24.75 24.16
N MET A 382 2.57 23.61 23.48
CA MET A 382 3.46 23.51 22.29
C MET A 382 2.94 24.33 21.10
N LEU A 383 1.61 24.42 20.91
CA LEU A 383 1.03 25.28 19.88
C LEU A 383 1.23 26.77 20.19
N ASP A 384 1.12 27.17 21.46
CA ASP A 384 1.34 28.55 21.89
C ASP A 384 2.80 28.97 21.71
N GLU A 385 3.73 28.05 21.98
CA GLU A 385 5.19 28.27 21.79
C GLU A 385 5.65 28.11 20.33
N LEU A 386 4.83 27.48 19.47
CA LEU A 386 5.18 27.07 18.11
C LEU A 386 6.48 26.23 18.07
N ASP A 387 6.70 25.39 19.09
CA ASP A 387 7.90 24.57 19.27
C ASP A 387 7.55 23.07 19.40
N PRO A 388 8.23 22.17 18.67
CA PRO A 388 9.28 22.45 17.69
C PRO A 388 8.68 22.97 16.36
N PRO A 389 9.32 23.96 15.69
CA PRO A 389 8.77 24.59 14.49
C PRO A 389 8.43 23.64 13.35
N GLY A 390 9.13 22.50 13.26
CA GLY A 390 8.94 21.49 12.22
C GLY A 390 7.90 20.41 12.52
N ALA A 391 7.17 20.49 13.64
CA ALA A 391 6.14 19.51 14.00
C ALA A 391 4.81 20.13 14.46
N VAL A 392 4.62 21.44 14.29
CA VAL A 392 3.39 22.15 14.70
C VAL A 392 2.16 21.60 13.96
N ASP A 393 2.30 21.28 12.68
CA ASP A 393 1.30 20.58 11.87
C ASP A 393 0.90 19.22 12.49
N ASN A 394 1.88 18.45 12.94
CA ASN A 394 1.65 17.15 13.57
C ASN A 394 0.99 17.31 14.95
N VAL A 395 1.30 18.36 15.71
CA VAL A 395 0.59 18.66 16.97
C VAL A 395 -0.90 18.92 16.69
N LEU A 396 -1.20 19.71 15.65
CA LEU A 396 -2.57 19.97 15.23
C LEU A 396 -3.28 18.67 14.83
N ASP A 397 -2.63 17.81 14.04
CA ASP A 397 -3.20 16.53 13.62
C ASP A 397 -3.50 15.61 14.82
N VAL A 398 -2.58 15.50 15.80
CA VAL A 398 -2.81 14.70 17.01
C VAL A 398 -4.01 15.23 17.81
N ILE A 399 -4.17 16.55 17.92
CA ILE A 399 -5.36 17.15 18.56
C ILE A 399 -6.61 16.82 17.73
N GLY A 400 -6.52 16.88 16.40
CA GLY A 400 -7.59 16.50 15.48
C GLY A 400 -8.08 15.07 15.69
N GLU A 401 -7.16 14.13 15.91
CA GLU A 401 -7.45 12.70 16.14
C GLU A 401 -8.15 12.40 17.48
N MET A 402 -8.12 13.32 18.45
CA MET A 402 -8.83 13.14 19.73
C MET A 402 -10.35 13.14 19.58
N GLN A 403 -10.87 13.89 18.60
CA GLN A 403 -12.31 13.98 18.29
C GLN A 403 -13.23 14.39 19.46
N THR A 404 -12.70 15.10 20.45
CA THR A 404 -13.44 15.55 21.64
C THR A 404 -13.85 17.01 21.52
N ALA A 405 -14.81 17.45 22.34
CA ALA A 405 -15.27 18.83 22.34
C ALA A 405 -14.16 19.81 22.78
N GLU A 406 -13.30 19.37 23.71
CA GLU A 406 -12.15 20.12 24.20
C GLU A 406 -11.09 20.30 23.10
N ALA A 407 -10.75 19.23 22.39
CA ALA A 407 -9.81 19.29 21.27
C ALA A 407 -10.34 20.15 20.12
N GLN A 408 -11.62 20.00 19.77
CA GLN A 408 -12.29 20.85 18.79
C GLN A 408 -12.26 22.33 19.21
N ALA A 409 -12.49 22.63 20.49
CA ALA A 409 -12.40 24.00 21.01
C ALA A 409 -10.98 24.56 20.89
N ALA A 410 -9.96 23.77 21.26
CA ALA A 410 -8.56 24.16 21.14
C ALA A 410 -8.18 24.52 19.70
N LEU A 411 -8.59 23.72 18.72
CA LEU A 411 -8.36 23.99 17.29
C LEU A 411 -9.07 25.26 16.80
N ILE A 412 -10.28 25.53 17.30
CA ILE A 412 -11.01 26.77 16.98
C ILE A 412 -10.28 27.99 17.53
N GLU A 413 -9.85 27.96 18.79
CA GLU A 413 -9.12 29.07 19.39
C GLU A 413 -7.78 29.30 18.70
N PHE A 414 -7.06 28.22 18.36
CA PHE A 414 -5.85 28.31 17.54
C PHE A 414 -6.11 28.99 16.19
N MET A 415 -7.19 28.62 15.47
CA MET A 415 -7.54 29.29 14.21
C MET A 415 -7.92 30.77 14.41
N ARG A 416 -8.61 31.13 15.50
CA ARG A 416 -8.95 32.54 15.80
C ARG A 416 -7.70 33.39 15.98
N GLU A 417 -6.76 32.93 16.79
CA GLU A 417 -5.50 33.63 17.01
C GLU A 417 -4.63 33.61 15.75
N GLY A 418 -4.59 32.46 15.06
CA GLY A 418 -3.84 32.28 13.83
C GLY A 418 -4.25 33.26 12.72
N LEU A 419 -5.54 33.57 12.61
CA LEU A 419 -6.06 34.54 11.63
C LEU A 419 -5.59 35.99 11.90
N LYS A 420 -5.12 36.31 13.11
CA LYS A 420 -4.68 37.67 13.49
C LYS A 420 -3.24 37.97 13.05
N THR A 421 -2.40 36.96 12.85
CA THR A 421 -0.95 37.15 12.59
C THR A 421 -0.52 36.55 11.24
N PRO A 422 0.50 37.12 10.56
CA PRO A 422 1.00 36.53 9.31
C PRO A 422 1.59 35.12 9.49
N ALA A 423 2.24 34.85 10.63
CA ALA A 423 2.79 33.54 10.94
C ALA A 423 1.67 32.51 11.18
N GLY A 424 0.68 32.87 12.01
CA GLY A 424 -0.46 32.01 12.30
C GLY A 424 -1.30 31.67 11.07
N LYS A 425 -1.49 32.63 10.13
CA LYS A 425 -2.21 32.39 8.87
C LYS A 425 -1.61 31.26 8.03
N LYS A 426 -0.31 30.99 8.15
CA LYS A 426 0.34 29.87 7.45
C LYS A 426 -0.10 28.50 7.99
N LEU A 427 -0.47 28.42 9.27
CA LEU A 427 -0.86 27.20 9.98
C LEU A 427 -2.38 27.00 10.05
N VAL A 428 -3.17 28.03 9.71
CA VAL A 428 -4.64 27.92 9.65
C VAL A 428 -5.14 26.81 8.72
N PRO A 429 -4.54 26.55 7.53
CA PRO A 429 -4.93 25.41 6.70
C PRO A 429 -4.78 24.06 7.40
N ASP A 430 -3.68 23.86 8.14
CA ASP A 430 -3.41 22.62 8.87
C ASP A 430 -4.39 22.47 10.04
N ALA A 431 -4.64 23.56 10.80
CA ALA A 431 -5.61 23.57 11.88
C ALA A 431 -7.04 23.33 11.38
N LEU A 432 -7.39 23.82 10.19
CA LEU A 432 -8.66 23.55 9.54
C LEU A 432 -8.77 22.08 9.11
N GLY A 433 -7.69 21.48 8.62
CA GLY A 433 -7.59 20.05 8.32
C GLY A 433 -7.78 19.20 9.57
N ALA A 434 -7.07 19.50 10.65
CA ALA A 434 -7.22 18.85 11.95
C ALA A 434 -8.66 19.01 12.49
N PHE A 435 -9.27 20.19 12.36
CA PHE A 435 -10.65 20.42 12.77
C PHE A 435 -11.65 19.64 11.91
N ALA A 436 -11.37 19.46 10.61
CA ALA A 436 -12.14 18.59 9.73
C ALA A 436 -12.11 17.14 10.25
N THR A 437 -10.93 16.64 10.61
CA THR A 437 -10.74 15.31 11.23
C THR A 437 -11.48 15.20 12.57
N ALA A 438 -11.36 16.20 13.43
CA ALA A 438 -11.98 16.22 14.75
C ALA A 438 -13.51 16.20 14.71
N THR A 439 -14.10 16.75 13.65
CA THR A 439 -15.56 16.90 13.49
C THR A 439 -16.19 15.94 12.49
N ASP A 440 -15.37 15.14 11.79
CA ASP A 440 -15.75 14.35 10.61
C ASP A 440 -16.57 15.18 9.59
N LYS A 441 -16.14 16.44 9.39
CA LYS A 441 -16.79 17.39 8.49
C LYS A 441 -15.82 17.91 7.46
N ARG A 442 -16.27 17.93 6.22
CA ARG A 442 -15.52 18.52 5.12
C ARG A 442 -15.74 20.03 5.07
N TRP A 443 -14.66 20.78 5.28
CA TRP A 443 -14.66 22.24 5.24
C TRP A 443 -14.17 22.85 3.92
N TYR A 444 -13.56 22.03 3.05
CA TYR A 444 -12.97 22.50 1.78
C TYR A 444 -13.12 21.46 0.66
N GLU A 445 -13.07 21.95 -0.58
CA GLU A 445 -13.14 21.13 -1.79
C GLU A 445 -11.84 20.35 -2.04
N ALA A 446 -11.91 19.30 -2.86
CA ALA A 446 -10.74 18.50 -3.19
C ALA A 446 -9.87 19.26 -4.18
N GLY A 447 -8.55 19.09 -4.05
CA GLY A 447 -7.58 19.77 -4.90
C GLY A 447 -6.80 20.85 -4.14
N ALA A 448 -5.78 21.40 -4.80
CA ALA A 448 -4.99 22.49 -4.26
C ALA A 448 -5.70 23.82 -4.50
N HIS A 449 -5.83 24.62 -3.45
CA HIS A 449 -6.44 25.94 -3.47
C HIS A 449 -5.43 26.99 -2.96
N PRO A 450 -5.58 28.26 -3.33
CA PRO A 450 -4.78 29.34 -2.76
C PRO A 450 -5.03 29.47 -1.24
N GLN A 451 -4.08 30.05 -0.52
CA GLN A 451 -4.14 30.13 0.95
C GLN A 451 -5.39 30.87 1.43
N GLU A 452 -5.78 31.95 0.74
CA GLU A 452 -6.95 32.78 1.04
C GLU A 452 -8.24 31.96 1.10
N TYR A 453 -8.37 30.96 0.23
CA TYR A 453 -9.52 30.06 0.24
C TYR A 453 -9.63 29.29 1.56
N TYR A 454 -8.53 28.74 2.06
CA TYR A 454 -8.52 28.03 3.35
C TYR A 454 -8.81 28.97 4.53
N LEU A 455 -8.33 30.22 4.48
CA LEU A 455 -8.65 31.22 5.50
C LEU A 455 -10.15 31.53 5.53
N GLU A 456 -10.80 31.64 4.37
CA GLU A 456 -12.26 31.82 4.29
C GLU A 456 -13.03 30.60 4.82
N GLN A 457 -12.57 29.38 4.53
CA GLN A 457 -13.18 28.17 5.06
C GLN A 457 -13.00 28.06 6.59
N ALA A 458 -11.86 28.47 7.13
CA ALA A 458 -11.63 28.53 8.57
C ALA A 458 -12.61 29.50 9.26
N VAL A 459 -12.87 30.68 8.67
CA VAL A 459 -13.88 31.62 9.19
C VAL A 459 -15.28 30.99 9.18
N LYS A 460 -15.64 30.20 8.17
CA LYS A 460 -16.92 29.47 8.13
C LYS A 460 -16.98 28.37 9.19
N ALA A 461 -15.89 27.64 9.41
CA ALA A 461 -15.78 26.63 10.45
C ALA A 461 -15.97 27.22 11.86
N ILE A 462 -15.32 28.36 12.13
CA ILE A 462 -15.48 29.12 13.39
C ILE A 462 -16.93 29.58 13.58
N LYS A 463 -17.56 30.20 12.57
CA LYS A 463 -18.96 30.62 12.64
C LYS A 463 -19.91 29.46 12.90
N TRP A 464 -19.67 28.32 12.23
CA TRP A 464 -20.44 27.11 12.48
C TRP A 464 -20.26 26.63 13.91
N TRP A 465 -19.03 26.56 14.41
CA TRP A 465 -18.74 26.17 15.80
C TRP A 465 -19.50 27.03 16.81
N ASP A 466 -19.48 28.36 16.62
CA ASP A 466 -20.17 29.31 17.50
C ASP A 466 -21.69 29.12 17.48
N SER A 467 -22.26 28.79 16.32
CA SER A 467 -23.70 28.49 16.22
C SER A 467 -24.12 27.26 17.04
N GLN A 468 -23.18 26.35 17.32
CA GLN A 468 -23.43 25.15 18.14
C GLN A 468 -23.36 25.43 19.64
N ALA A 469 -22.89 26.61 20.09
CA ALA A 469 -22.73 26.93 21.52
C ALA A 469 -24.05 26.85 22.31
N SER A 470 -25.19 27.11 21.65
CA SER A 470 -26.53 26.95 22.24
C SER A 470 -26.92 25.50 22.55
N LEU A 471 -26.30 24.53 21.86
CA LEU A 471 -26.55 23.09 22.01
C LEU A 471 -25.58 22.41 23.01
N ARG A 472 -24.61 23.15 23.56
CA ARG A 472 -23.51 22.61 24.39
C ARG A 472 -23.52 23.02 25.87
N LYS A 473 -24.56 23.73 26.34
CA LYS A 473 -24.70 23.98 27.79
C LYS A 473 -24.90 22.65 28.52
N PRO A 474 -24.22 22.41 29.66
CA PRO A 474 -24.50 21.24 30.48
C PRO A 474 -25.93 21.37 31.01
N ALA A 475 -26.76 20.35 30.78
CA ALA A 475 -28.07 20.30 31.40
C ALA A 475 -27.89 20.32 32.93
N PRO A 476 -28.57 21.20 33.68
CA PRO A 476 -28.59 21.09 35.13
C PRO A 476 -29.20 19.75 35.50
N SER A 477 -28.61 19.08 36.49
CA SER A 477 -29.18 17.89 37.10
C SER A 477 -30.62 18.18 37.53
N ILE A 478 -31.59 17.35 37.15
CA ILE A 478 -32.81 17.02 37.92
C ILE A 478 -33.73 16.11 37.06
N ILE A 479 -34.03 14.93 37.62
CA ILE A 479 -35.32 14.22 37.66
C ILE A 479 -36.05 13.91 36.33
N ALA A 480 -36.22 12.59 36.07
CA ALA A 480 -37.26 11.89 35.30
C ALA A 480 -37.76 12.45 33.93
N PRO A 481 -38.04 11.58 32.94
CA PRO A 481 -38.15 12.01 31.55
C PRO A 481 -39.45 12.77 31.26
N ALA A 482 -39.33 14.03 30.85
CA ALA A 482 -40.40 14.74 30.14
C ALA A 482 -40.36 14.37 28.64
N ALA A 483 -41.56 14.18 28.07
CA ALA A 483 -41.80 13.74 26.69
C ALA A 483 -41.15 14.64 25.61
N PRO A 484 -40.82 14.09 24.42
CA PRO A 484 -40.11 14.84 23.39
C PRO A 484 -40.97 15.98 22.79
N PRO A 485 -40.36 17.12 22.42
CA PRO A 485 -41.07 18.30 21.94
C PRO A 485 -41.79 18.02 20.61
N THR A 486 -43.09 18.26 20.62
CA THR A 486 -43.99 18.23 19.47
C THR A 486 -43.84 19.51 18.65
N GLY A 487 -42.88 19.54 17.73
CA GLY A 487 -42.77 20.62 16.75
C GLY A 487 -41.62 20.39 15.76
N LEU A 488 -41.94 20.07 14.50
CA LEU A 488 -40.96 20.02 13.41
C LEU A 488 -40.93 21.37 12.70
N VAL A 489 -39.79 22.07 12.77
CA VAL A 489 -39.44 23.03 11.73
C VAL A 489 -39.06 22.21 10.49
N LYS A 490 -39.88 22.27 9.44
CA LYS A 490 -39.60 21.63 8.15
C LYS A 490 -38.29 22.19 7.60
N SER A 491 -37.39 21.32 7.16
CA SER A 491 -36.10 21.76 6.59
C SER A 491 -36.23 22.29 5.16
N GLY A 492 -37.41 22.16 4.54
CA GLY A 492 -37.62 22.41 3.12
C GLY A 492 -37.05 21.29 2.23
N ASN A 493 -36.25 20.38 2.78
CA ASN A 493 -35.72 19.21 2.09
C ASN A 493 -36.50 17.96 2.49
N ARG A 494 -37.33 17.48 1.56
CA ARG A 494 -38.17 16.28 1.74
C ARG A 494 -37.37 15.06 2.23
N ALA A 495 -36.14 14.87 1.74
CA ALA A 495 -35.31 13.73 2.13
C ALA A 495 -34.87 13.79 3.60
N VAL A 496 -34.54 14.99 4.06
CA VAL A 496 -34.13 15.25 5.44
C VAL A 496 -35.33 15.08 6.38
N ASP A 497 -36.49 15.62 6.00
CA ASP A 497 -37.70 15.55 6.82
C ASP A 497 -38.25 14.11 6.94
N GLU A 498 -38.25 13.34 5.84
CA GLU A 498 -38.62 11.91 5.85
C GLU A 498 -37.62 11.07 6.66
N THR A 499 -36.31 11.32 6.54
CA THR A 499 -35.28 10.65 7.34
C THR A 499 -35.47 10.92 8.84
N ARG A 500 -35.67 12.19 9.22
CA ARG A 500 -35.93 12.57 10.64
C ARG A 500 -37.18 11.89 11.18
N THR A 501 -38.23 11.79 10.37
CA THR A 501 -39.47 11.09 10.75
C THR A 501 -39.21 9.61 10.98
N ALA A 502 -38.46 8.95 10.09
CA ALA A 502 -38.10 7.55 10.21
C ALA A 502 -37.21 7.25 11.42
N VAL A 503 -36.21 8.08 11.70
CA VAL A 503 -35.36 7.96 12.89
C VAL A 503 -36.21 8.04 14.15
N ARG A 504 -37.10 9.03 14.28
CA ARG A 504 -37.98 9.15 15.46
C ARG A 504 -38.91 7.96 15.61
N ALA A 505 -39.49 7.50 14.51
CA ALA A 505 -40.38 6.35 14.52
C ALA A 505 -39.64 5.11 15.06
N LEU A 506 -38.48 4.77 14.50
CA LEU A 506 -37.66 3.64 14.96
C LEU A 506 -37.20 3.81 16.42
N MET A 507 -36.74 5.01 16.80
CA MET A 507 -36.28 5.30 18.17
C MET A 507 -37.41 5.24 19.21
N SER A 508 -38.66 5.52 18.82
CA SER A 508 -39.81 5.49 19.75
C SER A 508 -40.17 4.09 20.26
N LYS A 509 -39.67 3.04 19.60
CA LYS A 509 -39.96 1.63 19.91
C LYS A 509 -38.72 0.75 19.77
N LEU A 510 -37.60 1.18 20.36
CA LEU A 510 -36.33 0.44 20.31
C LEU A 510 -36.44 -1.00 20.83
N ASP A 511 -37.32 -1.25 21.82
CA ASP A 511 -37.59 -2.60 22.35
C ASP A 511 -38.14 -3.59 21.31
N GLN A 512 -38.63 -3.08 20.18
CA GLN A 512 -39.17 -3.87 19.07
C GLN A 512 -38.28 -3.77 17.82
N PHE A 513 -37.09 -3.19 17.95
CA PHE A 513 -36.20 -2.97 16.81
C PHE A 513 -35.65 -4.28 16.26
N GLN A 514 -35.76 -4.43 14.94
CA GLN A 514 -35.19 -5.53 14.18
C GLN A 514 -34.54 -5.01 12.90
N LEU A 515 -33.41 -5.60 12.54
CA LEU A 515 -32.75 -5.44 11.25
C LEU A 515 -32.60 -6.81 10.60
N LYS A 516 -33.12 -6.94 9.39
CA LYS A 516 -33.09 -8.17 8.61
C LYS A 516 -32.35 -7.95 7.30
N LEU A 517 -31.39 -8.82 7.01
CA LEU A 517 -30.66 -8.88 5.76
C LEU A 517 -30.95 -10.23 5.10
N THR A 518 -31.69 -10.23 4.01
CA THR A 518 -32.11 -11.46 3.31
C THR A 518 -31.46 -11.55 1.95
N TYR A 519 -30.64 -12.59 1.72
CA TYR A 519 -30.09 -12.82 0.39
C TYR A 519 -31.18 -13.33 -0.57
N ARG A 520 -31.28 -12.70 -1.73
CA ARG A 520 -32.16 -13.07 -2.83
C ARG A 520 -31.28 -13.29 -4.06
N GLY A 521 -30.96 -14.55 -4.35
CA GLY A 521 -30.16 -14.93 -5.50
C GLY A 521 -30.25 -16.44 -5.77
N PRO A 522 -29.60 -16.95 -6.82
CA PRO A 522 -29.74 -18.34 -7.28
C PRO A 522 -29.13 -19.37 -6.30
N GLN A 523 -28.35 -18.94 -5.31
CA GLN A 523 -27.66 -19.80 -4.36
C GLN A 523 -27.99 -19.47 -2.89
N PRO A 524 -29.27 -19.53 -2.47
CA PRO A 524 -29.67 -19.11 -1.12
C PRO A 524 -29.10 -19.98 0.00
N LYS A 525 -28.62 -21.19 -0.31
CA LYS A 525 -27.96 -22.09 0.66
C LYS A 525 -26.51 -21.71 0.98
N LEU A 526 -25.87 -20.89 0.14
CA LEU A 526 -24.46 -20.49 0.29
C LEU A 526 -24.30 -19.14 0.97
N TYR A 527 -25.37 -18.35 1.09
CA TYR A 527 -25.33 -17.00 1.65
C TYR A 527 -26.34 -16.89 2.79
N SER A 528 -25.82 -16.69 4.00
CA SER A 528 -26.64 -16.58 5.20
C SER A 528 -27.49 -15.30 5.17
N SER A 529 -28.76 -15.44 5.56
CA SER A 529 -29.60 -14.29 5.91
C SER A 529 -29.46 -14.03 7.40
N VAL A 530 -29.36 -12.76 7.78
CA VAL A 530 -29.12 -12.34 9.17
C VAL A 530 -30.33 -11.60 9.71
N LEU A 531 -30.65 -11.88 10.98
CA LEU A 531 -31.61 -11.11 11.76
C LEU A 531 -30.96 -10.63 13.06
N LEU A 532 -30.89 -9.32 13.23
CA LEU A 532 -30.50 -8.65 14.47
C LEU A 532 -31.76 -8.12 15.14
N SER A 533 -31.91 -8.36 16.45
CA SER A 533 -33.12 -8.02 17.18
C SER A 533 -32.78 -7.50 18.57
N VAL A 534 -33.40 -6.40 18.99
CA VAL A 534 -33.39 -6.00 20.41
C VAL A 534 -34.22 -6.96 21.27
N PRO A 535 -35.46 -7.34 20.88
CA PRO A 535 -36.20 -8.32 21.66
C PRO A 535 -35.50 -9.70 21.59
N PRO A 536 -35.61 -10.52 22.65
CA PRO A 536 -35.10 -11.88 22.67
C PRO A 536 -35.64 -12.66 21.46
N ILE A 537 -34.77 -13.40 20.81
CA ILE A 537 -35.11 -14.15 19.60
C ILE A 537 -35.44 -15.59 19.99
N ASP A 538 -36.57 -16.10 19.50
CA ASP A 538 -36.93 -17.52 19.63
C ASP A 538 -35.94 -18.37 18.79
N PRO A 539 -35.25 -19.36 19.38
CA PRO A 539 -34.27 -20.17 18.70
C PRO A 539 -34.79 -21.04 17.53
N LEU A 540 -36.10 -21.08 17.26
CA LEU A 540 -36.71 -21.97 16.25
C LEU A 540 -36.60 -21.53 14.77
N TYR A 541 -35.97 -20.40 14.43
CA TYR A 541 -35.90 -19.91 13.03
C TYR A 541 -34.61 -20.28 12.28
N SER A 542 -34.72 -20.42 10.96
CA SER A 542 -33.66 -20.86 10.02
C SER A 542 -32.66 -19.77 9.58
N HIS A 543 -32.56 -18.66 10.32
CA HIS A 543 -31.65 -17.54 10.00
C HIS A 543 -30.51 -17.48 11.02
N GLU A 544 -29.35 -16.94 10.64
CA GLU A 544 -28.34 -16.61 11.63
C GLU A 544 -28.83 -15.39 12.43
N MET A 545 -29.13 -15.62 13.71
CA MET A 545 -29.83 -14.68 14.57
C MET A 545 -28.95 -14.24 15.73
N ALA A 546 -28.98 -12.95 16.02
CA ALA A 546 -28.31 -12.40 17.20
C ALA A 546 -29.14 -11.31 17.86
N GLN A 547 -29.24 -11.42 19.19
CA GLN A 547 -29.75 -10.33 19.99
C GLN A 547 -28.73 -9.18 20.02
N ILE A 548 -29.21 -7.95 19.88
CA ILE A 548 -28.41 -6.72 19.97
C ILE A 548 -28.91 -5.84 21.13
N LEU A 549 -28.01 -5.01 21.66
CA LEU A 549 -28.35 -4.04 22.69
C LEU A 549 -29.11 -2.84 22.09
N LYS A 550 -29.89 -2.14 22.93
CA LYS A 550 -30.53 -0.87 22.53
C LYS A 550 -29.52 0.16 22.02
N ALA A 551 -28.34 0.22 22.64
CA ALA A 551 -27.27 1.12 22.21
C ALA A 551 -26.77 0.79 20.79
N GLU A 552 -26.61 -0.50 20.45
CA GLU A 552 -26.24 -0.94 19.10
C GLU A 552 -27.35 -0.62 18.09
N ALA A 553 -28.62 -0.82 18.45
CA ALA A 553 -29.76 -0.43 17.63
C ALA A 553 -29.79 1.10 17.34
N ILE A 554 -29.48 1.93 18.34
CA ILE A 554 -29.36 3.39 18.17
C ILE A 554 -28.27 3.73 17.15
N LEU A 555 -27.08 3.13 17.29
CA LEU A 555 -25.96 3.35 16.36
C LEU A 555 -26.32 2.93 14.93
N ILE A 556 -26.98 1.78 14.76
CA ILE A 556 -27.47 1.31 13.47
C ILE A 556 -28.46 2.31 12.86
N ILE A 557 -29.45 2.80 13.62
CA ILE A 557 -30.43 3.78 13.12
C ILE A 557 -29.73 5.06 12.67
N CYS A 558 -28.78 5.57 13.46
CA CYS A 558 -27.99 6.77 13.12
C CYS A 558 -27.17 6.56 11.83
N HIS A 559 -26.53 5.39 11.70
CA HIS A 559 -25.77 5.03 10.50
C HIS A 559 -26.65 4.96 9.24
N LEU A 560 -27.83 4.34 9.34
CA LEU A 560 -28.79 4.25 8.24
C LEU A 560 -29.37 5.61 7.85
N ALA A 561 -29.55 6.50 8.83
CA ALA A 561 -29.96 7.88 8.58
C ALA A 561 -28.89 8.66 7.80
N GLY A 562 -27.61 8.56 8.21
CA GLY A 562 -26.48 9.21 7.53
C GLY A 562 -26.28 8.73 6.10
N ASN A 563 -26.55 7.45 5.83
CA ASN A 563 -26.43 6.84 4.50
C ASN A 563 -27.69 6.96 3.63
N GLY A 564 -28.67 7.79 4.02
CA GLY A 564 -29.91 8.02 3.27
C GLY A 564 -30.81 6.79 3.10
N PHE A 565 -30.51 5.68 3.81
CA PHE A 565 -31.26 4.42 3.72
C PHE A 565 -32.71 4.62 4.16
N LEU A 566 -32.94 5.33 5.27
CA LEU A 566 -34.29 5.51 5.82
C LEU A 566 -35.20 6.33 4.90
N PHE A 567 -34.64 7.30 4.16
CA PHE A 567 -35.37 8.02 3.11
C PHE A 567 -35.74 7.09 1.94
N ARG A 568 -34.76 6.35 1.40
CA ARG A 568 -35.01 5.42 0.29
C ARG A 568 -36.00 4.32 0.68
N GLY A 569 -35.86 3.77 1.87
CA GLY A 569 -36.71 2.72 2.39
C GLY A 569 -38.14 3.16 2.68
N GLY A 570 -38.36 4.45 2.98
CA GLY A 570 -39.69 5.06 3.04
C GLY A 570 -40.32 5.22 1.65
N VAL A 571 -39.53 5.63 0.65
CA VAL A 571 -39.98 5.86 -0.74
C VAL A 571 -40.20 4.55 -1.51
N ASN A 572 -39.46 3.49 -1.19
CA ASN A 572 -39.51 2.19 -1.87
C ASN A 572 -40.50 1.20 -1.28
N ARG A 573 -41.25 1.58 -0.22
CA ARG A 573 -42.15 0.69 0.54
C ARG A 573 -43.12 -0.14 -0.33
N ASN A 574 -43.51 0.39 -1.50
CA ASN A 574 -44.48 -0.21 -2.41
C ASN A 574 -43.98 -0.37 -3.87
N LYS A 575 -42.69 -0.20 -4.17
CA LYS A 575 -42.20 -0.28 -5.56
C LYS A 575 -41.78 -1.71 -5.93
N PRO A 576 -42.17 -2.22 -7.12
CA PRO A 576 -41.68 -3.51 -7.59
C PRO A 576 -40.16 -3.45 -7.79
N ASN A 577 -39.47 -4.52 -7.37
CA ASN A 577 -38.02 -4.62 -7.42
C ASN A 577 -37.50 -4.48 -8.88
N PRO A 578 -36.63 -3.48 -9.18
CA PRO A 578 -36.06 -3.31 -10.51
C PRO A 578 -34.98 -4.36 -10.88
N TYR A 579 -34.54 -5.18 -9.92
CA TYR A 579 -33.48 -6.19 -10.07
C TYR A 579 -34.01 -7.63 -10.09
N ARG A 580 -35.19 -7.88 -10.71
CA ARG A 580 -35.82 -9.23 -10.73
C ARG A 580 -34.89 -10.36 -11.18
N ASP A 581 -33.91 -10.07 -12.02
CA ASP A 581 -33.04 -11.08 -12.64
C ASP A 581 -31.62 -11.14 -12.04
N GLY A 582 -31.35 -10.42 -10.94
CA GLY A 582 -30.03 -10.33 -10.31
C GLY A 582 -29.99 -10.85 -8.86
N SER A 583 -28.79 -11.14 -8.35
CA SER A 583 -28.60 -11.36 -6.91
C SER A 583 -28.65 -10.01 -6.17
N TYR A 584 -29.26 -9.98 -4.99
CA TYR A 584 -29.28 -8.81 -4.12
C TYR A 584 -29.54 -9.21 -2.66
N TYR A 585 -29.25 -8.29 -1.74
CA TYR A 585 -29.75 -8.38 -0.38
C TYR A 585 -30.97 -7.47 -0.22
N GLU A 586 -32.05 -8.05 0.30
CA GLU A 586 -33.19 -7.31 0.80
C GLU A 586 -32.87 -6.88 2.23
N PHE A 587 -32.79 -5.58 2.46
CA PHE A 587 -32.44 -4.98 3.75
C PHE A 587 -33.69 -4.35 4.34
N GLU A 588 -34.15 -4.87 5.48
CA GLU A 588 -35.34 -4.43 6.17
C GLU A 588 -35.00 -3.97 7.59
N VAL A 589 -35.57 -2.85 8.01
CA VAL A 589 -35.51 -2.37 9.39
C VAL A 589 -36.91 -2.06 9.87
N THR A 590 -37.25 -2.57 11.05
CA THR A 590 -38.57 -2.37 11.64
C THR A 590 -38.51 -2.19 13.14
N ASN A 591 -39.53 -1.53 13.70
CA ASN A 591 -39.84 -1.47 15.13
C ASN A 591 -41.17 -2.16 15.46
N GLY A 592 -41.62 -3.10 14.61
CA GLY A 592 -42.91 -3.80 14.69
C GLY A 592 -44.10 -3.02 14.10
N LYS A 593 -44.05 -1.69 13.99
CA LYS A 593 -45.10 -0.85 13.39
C LYS A 593 -44.65 -0.23 12.06
N ASP A 594 -43.46 0.33 12.08
CA ASP A 594 -42.84 1.02 10.96
C ASP A 594 -41.82 0.07 10.32
N VAL A 595 -41.84 -0.01 8.98
CA VAL A 595 -41.03 -0.96 8.21
C VAL A 595 -40.40 -0.17 7.06
N TYR A 596 -39.08 -0.18 7.00
CA TYR A 596 -38.27 0.46 5.97
C TYR A 596 -37.50 -0.61 5.21
N ARG A 597 -37.70 -0.69 3.89
CA ARG A 597 -37.07 -1.70 3.03
C ARG A 597 -36.25 -1.06 1.94
N ASP A 598 -35.01 -1.48 1.79
CA ASP A 598 -34.18 -1.13 0.63
C ASP A 598 -33.56 -2.40 0.03
N ILE A 599 -33.06 -2.26 -1.20
CA ILE A 599 -32.40 -3.35 -1.91
C ILE A 599 -30.94 -2.97 -2.11
N LEU A 600 -30.06 -3.82 -1.63
CA LEU A 600 -28.62 -3.69 -1.84
C LEU A 600 -28.21 -4.64 -2.98
N PRO A 601 -27.95 -4.14 -4.19
CA PRO A 601 -27.55 -5.00 -5.31
C PRO A 601 -26.24 -5.74 -5.00
N TRP A 602 -26.12 -6.98 -5.46
CA TRP A 602 -24.97 -7.87 -5.21
C TRP A 602 -23.68 -7.47 -5.94
N ALA A 603 -23.65 -6.37 -6.69
CA ALA A 603 -22.49 -6.00 -7.48
C ALA A 603 -21.41 -5.27 -6.64
N GLY A 604 -20.14 -5.64 -6.81
CA GLY A 604 -18.97 -4.99 -6.20
C GLY A 604 -18.68 -3.56 -6.67
N ARG A 605 -19.69 -2.83 -7.15
CA ARG A 605 -19.61 -1.43 -7.60
C ARG A 605 -20.63 -0.57 -6.87
N THR A 606 -20.35 0.73 -6.83
CA THR A 606 -21.27 1.76 -6.39
C THR A 606 -22.54 1.76 -7.23
N TYR A 607 -23.73 1.72 -6.63
CA TYR A 607 -24.98 1.82 -7.38
C TYR A 607 -25.49 3.27 -7.42
N ARG A 608 -26.20 3.64 -8.48
CA ARG A 608 -26.81 4.97 -8.61
C ARG A 608 -28.29 4.92 -8.23
N TRP A 609 -28.72 5.83 -7.38
CA TRP A 609 -30.13 6.07 -7.07
C TRP A 609 -30.41 7.56 -7.20
N LYS A 610 -31.34 7.94 -8.09
CA LYS A 610 -31.65 9.34 -8.45
C LYS A 610 -30.38 10.20 -8.64
N ASP A 611 -29.50 9.74 -9.54
CA ASP A 611 -28.25 10.40 -9.92
C ASP A 611 -27.16 10.52 -8.85
N GLN A 612 -27.41 10.05 -7.62
CA GLN A 612 -26.40 9.95 -6.57
C GLN A 612 -25.72 8.57 -6.59
N GLN A 613 -24.39 8.57 -6.52
CA GLN A 613 -23.55 7.38 -6.49
C GLN A 613 -23.28 6.98 -5.03
N TRP A 614 -23.64 5.76 -4.66
CA TRP A 614 -23.55 5.26 -3.29
C TRP A 614 -22.40 4.26 -3.10
N SER A 615 -21.87 4.15 -1.88
CA SER A 615 -20.82 3.20 -1.51
C SER A 615 -21.21 1.75 -1.86
N ARG A 616 -20.22 0.87 -2.00
CA ARG A 616 -20.47 -0.52 -2.40
C ARG A 616 -21.27 -1.22 -1.31
N THR A 617 -22.09 -2.20 -1.68
CA THR A 617 -22.82 -3.05 -0.73
C THR A 617 -21.90 -3.62 0.35
N PHE A 618 -20.67 -4.02 -0.04
CA PHE A 618 -19.63 -4.47 0.90
C PHE A 618 -19.24 -3.41 1.92
N ASP A 619 -19.05 -2.15 1.50
CA ASP A 619 -18.61 -1.08 2.40
C ASP A 619 -19.73 -0.72 3.40
N GLN A 620 -20.99 -0.76 2.95
CA GLN A 620 -22.15 -0.52 3.82
C GLN A 620 -22.33 -1.63 4.86
N ILE A 621 -22.19 -2.89 4.44
CA ILE A 621 -22.24 -4.05 5.34
C ILE A 621 -21.04 -4.03 6.30
N ALA A 622 -19.82 -3.76 5.82
CA ALA A 622 -18.63 -3.67 6.67
C ALA A 622 -18.72 -2.55 7.71
N ASN A 623 -19.29 -1.39 7.34
CA ASN A 623 -19.51 -0.31 8.30
C ASN A 623 -20.60 -0.63 9.32
N LEU A 624 -21.66 -1.36 8.94
CA LEU A 624 -22.63 -1.86 9.92
C LEU A 624 -22.01 -2.85 10.89
N ARG A 625 -21.09 -3.69 10.40
CA ARG A 625 -20.36 -4.66 11.23
C ARG A 625 -19.55 -4.00 12.35
N THR A 626 -18.94 -2.83 12.13
CA THR A 626 -18.15 -2.13 13.16
C THR A 626 -18.99 -1.60 14.32
N LEU A 627 -20.32 -1.49 14.14
CA LEU A 627 -21.26 -1.06 15.17
C LEU A 627 -21.75 -2.20 16.08
N LEU A 628 -21.37 -3.44 15.77
CA LEU A 628 -21.82 -4.65 16.46
C LEU A 628 -20.73 -5.24 17.34
N SER A 629 -21.13 -5.78 18.49
CA SER A 629 -20.27 -6.50 19.43
C SER A 629 -20.75 -7.94 19.69
N GLY A 630 -19.90 -8.74 20.34
CA GLY A 630 -20.25 -10.09 20.81
C GLY A 630 -20.79 -11.04 19.73
N ARG A 631 -21.93 -11.69 20.02
CA ARG A 631 -22.56 -12.66 19.11
C ARG A 631 -23.13 -12.01 17.85
N ALA A 632 -23.62 -10.78 17.94
CA ALA A 632 -24.12 -10.05 16.78
C ALA A 632 -23.02 -9.76 15.76
N ALA A 633 -21.86 -9.35 16.25
CA ALA A 633 -20.64 -9.27 15.47
C ALA A 633 -20.29 -10.60 14.76
N GLN A 634 -20.29 -11.72 15.48
CA GLN A 634 -19.94 -13.04 14.92
C GLN A 634 -20.92 -13.51 13.85
N VAL A 635 -22.23 -13.36 14.09
CA VAL A 635 -23.28 -13.69 13.12
C VAL A 635 -23.14 -12.84 11.86
N PHE A 636 -22.83 -11.55 12.06
CA PHE A 636 -22.63 -10.65 10.95
C PHE A 636 -21.31 -10.93 10.19
N ASP A 637 -20.28 -11.46 10.88
CA ASP A 637 -19.05 -11.97 10.24
C ASP A 637 -19.31 -13.18 9.34
N GLY A 638 -20.27 -14.05 9.70
CA GLY A 638 -20.71 -15.16 8.87
C GLY A 638 -21.23 -14.72 7.49
N VAL A 639 -21.76 -13.49 7.40
CA VAL A 639 -22.17 -12.88 6.13
C VAL A 639 -21.00 -12.17 5.43
N THR A 640 -20.10 -11.51 6.17
CA THR A 640 -19.00 -10.73 5.56
C THR A 640 -17.80 -11.58 5.13
N LEU A 641 -17.55 -12.72 5.75
CA LEU A 641 -16.43 -13.61 5.42
C LEU A 641 -16.55 -14.22 4.01
N PRO A 642 -17.68 -14.85 3.61
CA PRO A 642 -17.88 -15.30 2.24
C PRO A 642 -17.78 -14.15 1.22
N LEU A 643 -18.21 -12.94 1.63
CA LEU A 643 -18.15 -11.72 0.84
C LEU A 643 -16.70 -11.23 0.61
N GLU A 644 -15.86 -11.22 1.64
CA GLU A 644 -14.44 -10.82 1.55
C GLU A 644 -13.56 -11.89 0.88
N GLU A 645 -13.83 -13.18 1.11
CA GLU A 645 -13.18 -14.28 0.38
C GLU A 645 -13.48 -14.20 -1.13
N MET A 646 -14.72 -13.87 -1.50
CA MET A 646 -15.11 -13.70 -2.88
C MET A 646 -14.52 -12.42 -3.50
N LYS A 647 -14.50 -11.29 -2.78
CA LYS A 647 -13.81 -10.06 -3.20
C LYS A 647 -12.32 -10.32 -3.43
N THR A 648 -11.70 -11.06 -2.52
CA THR A 648 -10.30 -11.50 -2.62
C THR A 648 -10.11 -12.45 -3.80
N SER A 649 -11.05 -13.37 -4.06
CA SER A 649 -11.05 -14.25 -5.24
C SER A 649 -11.20 -13.46 -6.54
N ILE A 650 -12.10 -12.49 -6.62
CA ILE A 650 -12.30 -11.62 -7.80
C ILE A 650 -11.07 -10.74 -8.03
N ILE A 651 -10.51 -10.14 -6.97
CA ILE A 651 -9.30 -9.32 -7.06
C ILE A 651 -8.09 -10.17 -7.43
N ASN A 652 -7.91 -11.35 -6.83
CA ASN A 652 -6.79 -12.25 -7.12
C ASN A 652 -6.92 -12.89 -8.50
N ARG A 653 -8.15 -13.17 -8.95
CA ARG A 653 -8.43 -13.58 -10.34
C ARG A 653 -8.14 -12.41 -11.27
N SER A 654 -8.70 -11.22 -11.07
CA SER A 654 -8.39 -10.00 -11.85
C SER A 654 -6.88 -9.70 -11.92
N LYS A 655 -6.14 -9.88 -10.82
CA LYS A 655 -4.68 -9.75 -10.78
C LYS A 655 -3.96 -10.87 -11.56
N ARG A 656 -4.39 -12.14 -11.44
CA ARG A 656 -3.92 -13.24 -12.29
C ARG A 656 -4.28 -13.00 -13.77
N TRP A 657 -5.40 -12.34 -14.06
CA TRP A 657 -5.93 -12.04 -15.40
C TRP A 657 -5.17 -10.90 -16.08
N LYS A 658 -4.72 -9.89 -15.33
CA LYS A 658 -3.80 -8.85 -15.85
C LYS A 658 -2.37 -9.37 -16.06
N ALA A 659 -1.95 -10.34 -15.23
CA ALA A 659 -0.60 -10.93 -15.30
C ALA A 659 -0.45 -12.03 -16.36
N LYS A 660 -1.54 -12.69 -16.77
CA LYS A 660 -1.57 -13.68 -17.85
C LYS A 660 -2.59 -13.23 -18.88
N ARG A 661 -2.17 -12.65 -20.01
CA ARG A 661 -3.03 -12.34 -21.19
C ARG A 661 -3.53 -13.62 -21.89
N VAL A 662 -4.01 -14.61 -21.14
CA VAL A 662 -4.50 -15.88 -21.66
C VAL A 662 -5.93 -16.04 -21.15
N VAL A 663 -6.89 -15.79 -22.05
CA VAL A 663 -8.31 -16.04 -21.82
C VAL A 663 -8.54 -17.54 -21.94
N ALA A 664 -8.75 -18.23 -20.81
CA ALA A 664 -8.78 -19.69 -20.80
C ALA A 664 -10.00 -20.30 -21.52
N ASP A 665 -11.15 -19.60 -21.60
CA ASP A 665 -12.31 -20.11 -22.35
C ASP A 665 -13.32 -18.98 -22.69
N PHE A 666 -13.50 -18.71 -23.99
CA PHE A 666 -14.51 -17.73 -24.43
C PHE A 666 -15.95 -18.23 -24.22
N ASN A 667 -16.19 -19.54 -24.13
CA ASN A 667 -17.53 -20.11 -23.85
C ASN A 667 -18.01 -19.68 -22.48
N TRP A 668 -17.23 -20.02 -21.46
CA TRP A 668 -17.58 -19.69 -20.09
C TRP A 668 -17.80 -18.18 -19.91
N LEU A 669 -16.96 -17.34 -20.55
CA LEU A 669 -17.09 -15.89 -20.46
C LEU A 669 -18.39 -15.35 -21.07
N THR A 670 -18.76 -15.79 -22.26
CA THR A 670 -19.96 -15.29 -22.94
C THR A 670 -21.24 -15.84 -22.30
N GLU A 671 -21.18 -17.02 -21.69
CA GLU A 671 -22.34 -17.66 -21.07
C GLU A 671 -22.54 -17.28 -19.60
N ASN A 672 -21.47 -16.99 -18.85
CA ASN A 672 -21.54 -16.81 -17.39
C ASN A 672 -21.09 -15.42 -16.92
N ALA A 673 -20.22 -14.73 -17.65
CA ALA A 673 -19.64 -13.46 -17.21
C ALA A 673 -20.17 -12.24 -18.02
N ILE A 674 -20.56 -12.46 -19.28
CA ILE A 674 -21.00 -11.42 -20.21
C ILE A 674 -22.29 -11.87 -20.94
N PRO A 675 -23.44 -11.94 -20.26
CA PRO A 675 -24.70 -12.34 -20.91
C PRO A 675 -25.16 -11.32 -21.95
N ILE A 676 -25.98 -11.76 -22.92
CA ILE A 676 -26.66 -10.86 -23.87
C ILE A 676 -27.42 -9.77 -23.09
N GLY A 677 -27.34 -8.53 -23.56
CA GLY A 677 -27.81 -7.33 -22.87
C GLY A 677 -26.74 -6.61 -22.04
N SER A 678 -25.57 -7.24 -21.83
CA SER A 678 -24.46 -6.62 -21.10
C SER A 678 -24.04 -5.29 -21.73
N PRO A 679 -23.90 -4.20 -20.94
CA PRO A 679 -23.47 -2.93 -21.49
C PRO A 679 -21.99 -2.96 -21.85
N LYS A 680 -21.63 -2.20 -22.87
CA LYS A 680 -20.29 -2.15 -23.48
C LYS A 680 -19.14 -1.90 -22.52
N TYR A 681 -19.35 -1.11 -21.46
CA TYR A 681 -18.33 -0.91 -20.43
C TYR A 681 -18.03 -2.17 -19.61
N HIS A 682 -19.03 -3.03 -19.40
CA HIS A 682 -18.90 -4.29 -18.65
C HIS A 682 -18.09 -5.31 -19.46
N VAL A 683 -18.37 -5.36 -20.78
CA VAL A 683 -17.57 -6.15 -21.72
C VAL A 683 -16.10 -5.71 -21.71
N ARG A 684 -15.83 -4.39 -21.73
CA ARG A 684 -14.47 -3.82 -21.68
C ARG A 684 -13.74 -4.11 -20.39
N GLU A 685 -14.44 -4.13 -19.25
CA GLU A 685 -13.82 -4.45 -17.97
C GLU A 685 -13.35 -5.92 -17.92
N ILE A 686 -14.14 -6.83 -18.51
CA ILE A 686 -13.86 -8.27 -18.46
C ILE A 686 -12.84 -8.67 -19.53
N LEU A 687 -12.96 -8.15 -20.74
CA LEU A 687 -12.12 -8.54 -21.88
C LEU A 687 -10.97 -7.59 -22.19
N GLY A 688 -10.95 -6.40 -21.57
CA GLY A 688 -10.01 -5.33 -21.91
C GLY A 688 -10.46 -4.52 -23.13
N ASP A 689 -9.52 -3.76 -23.70
CA ASP A 689 -9.79 -2.99 -24.92
C ASP A 689 -9.84 -3.91 -26.16
N PRO A 690 -10.78 -3.68 -27.09
CA PRO A 690 -10.83 -4.43 -28.33
C PRO A 690 -9.61 -4.14 -29.21
N ILE A 691 -9.30 -5.06 -30.11
CA ILE A 691 -8.25 -4.88 -31.10
C ILE A 691 -8.79 -3.97 -32.21
N GLY A 692 -8.10 -2.85 -32.42
CA GLY A 692 -8.45 -1.86 -33.42
C GLY A 692 -9.47 -0.83 -32.95
N LYS A 693 -9.95 -0.01 -33.88
CA LYS A 693 -11.02 0.97 -33.61
C LYS A 693 -12.37 0.27 -33.66
N GLU A 694 -13.27 0.72 -32.78
CA GLU A 694 -14.67 0.32 -32.81
C GLU A 694 -15.29 0.56 -34.19
N VAL A 695 -15.90 -0.47 -34.78
CA VAL A 695 -16.60 -0.35 -36.06
C VAL A 695 -18.06 -0.01 -35.80
N LYS A 696 -18.52 1.11 -36.36
CA LYS A 696 -19.94 1.52 -36.29
C LYS A 696 -20.76 0.79 -37.36
N LEU A 697 -21.93 0.30 -36.97
CA LEU A 697 -22.88 -0.36 -37.86
C LEU A 697 -23.92 0.66 -38.36
N ALA A 698 -24.50 0.41 -39.54
CA ALA A 698 -25.48 1.31 -40.17
C ALA A 698 -26.74 1.55 -39.30
N ASN A 699 -27.09 0.61 -38.43
CA ASN A 699 -28.21 0.72 -37.49
C ASN A 699 -27.86 1.52 -36.20
N GLY A 700 -26.72 2.21 -36.17
CA GLY A 700 -26.21 2.93 -34.99
C GLY A 700 -25.51 2.05 -33.96
N GLY A 701 -25.52 0.72 -34.14
CA GLY A 701 -24.80 -0.23 -33.30
C GLY A 701 -23.27 -0.16 -33.46
N SER A 702 -22.57 -1.01 -32.71
CA SER A 702 -21.11 -1.10 -32.81
C SER A 702 -20.60 -2.53 -32.68
N TYR A 703 -19.43 -2.77 -33.26
CA TYR A 703 -18.81 -4.08 -33.33
C TYR A 703 -17.40 -4.02 -32.74
N TRP A 704 -17.11 -4.94 -31.82
CA TRP A 704 -15.80 -5.11 -31.18
C TRP A 704 -15.19 -6.46 -31.53
N LEU A 705 -13.89 -6.46 -31.78
CA LEU A 705 -13.12 -7.64 -32.11
C LEU A 705 -12.05 -7.90 -31.04
N PHE A 706 -11.97 -9.14 -30.58
CA PHE A 706 -10.93 -9.63 -29.69
C PHE A 706 -10.28 -10.84 -30.36
N VAL A 707 -8.97 -10.98 -30.24
CA VAL A 707 -8.24 -12.13 -30.78
C VAL A 707 -7.51 -12.84 -29.65
N ARG A 708 -7.62 -14.17 -29.62
CA ARG A 708 -6.92 -15.05 -28.70
C ARG A 708 -5.95 -15.93 -29.46
N ASN A 709 -4.80 -16.22 -28.85
CA ASN A 709 -3.94 -17.34 -29.23
C ASN A 709 -4.32 -18.56 -28.38
N ASP A 710 -4.89 -19.59 -28.99
CA ASP A 710 -5.05 -20.89 -28.34
C ASP A 710 -3.75 -21.66 -28.47
N ALA A 711 -2.88 -21.52 -27.46
CA ALA A 711 -1.57 -22.15 -27.43
C ALA A 711 -1.64 -23.69 -27.52
N ASN A 712 -2.73 -24.31 -27.08
CA ASN A 712 -2.91 -25.76 -27.13
C ASN A 712 -3.25 -26.23 -28.56
N LYS A 713 -4.00 -25.42 -29.31
CA LYS A 713 -4.40 -25.73 -30.70
C LYS A 713 -3.49 -25.13 -31.77
N LYS A 714 -2.54 -24.27 -31.37
CA LYS A 714 -1.72 -23.44 -32.29
C LYS A 714 -2.57 -22.65 -33.30
N GLN A 715 -3.74 -22.19 -32.89
CA GLN A 715 -4.69 -21.45 -33.73
C GLN A 715 -5.08 -20.15 -33.06
N PHE A 716 -5.35 -19.12 -33.87
CA PHE A 716 -5.95 -17.88 -33.38
C PHE A 716 -7.46 -17.99 -33.47
N GLU A 717 -8.15 -17.54 -32.42
CA GLU A 717 -9.61 -17.45 -32.40
C GLU A 717 -10.02 -15.98 -32.28
N ALA A 718 -10.85 -15.52 -33.21
CA ALA A 718 -11.51 -14.23 -33.13
C ALA A 718 -12.84 -14.37 -32.39
N LEU A 719 -13.03 -13.54 -31.36
CA LEU A 719 -14.32 -13.27 -30.74
C LEU A 719 -14.82 -11.91 -31.21
N SER A 720 -15.99 -11.89 -31.81
CA SER A 720 -16.68 -10.67 -32.15
C SER A 720 -17.88 -10.44 -31.25
N ILE A 721 -18.06 -9.20 -30.82
CA ILE A 721 -19.16 -8.79 -29.96
C ILE A 721 -19.91 -7.65 -30.64
N VAL A 722 -21.21 -7.83 -30.82
CA VAL A 722 -22.10 -6.86 -31.45
C VAL A 722 -22.89 -6.14 -30.36
N PHE A 723 -22.97 -4.82 -30.48
CA PHE A 723 -23.76 -3.95 -29.62
C PHE A 723 -24.84 -3.23 -30.43
N ASP A 724 -26.01 -3.02 -29.83
CA ASP A 724 -27.03 -2.11 -30.36
C ASP A 724 -26.63 -0.63 -30.23
N ALA A 725 -27.49 0.26 -30.72
CA ALA A 725 -27.28 1.71 -30.65
C ALA A 725 -27.21 2.25 -29.20
N ASN A 726 -27.73 1.52 -28.22
CA ASN A 726 -27.66 1.86 -26.79
C ASN A 726 -26.40 1.29 -26.11
N GLY A 727 -25.52 0.62 -26.86
CA GLY A 727 -24.31 0.01 -26.35
C GLY A 727 -24.57 -1.26 -25.51
N ARG A 728 -25.67 -1.97 -25.75
CA ARG A 728 -25.96 -3.28 -25.13
C ARG A 728 -25.59 -4.41 -26.07
N MET A 729 -24.95 -5.43 -25.54
CA MET A 729 -24.50 -6.59 -26.30
C MET A 729 -25.72 -7.34 -26.86
N THR A 730 -25.80 -7.48 -28.18
CA THR A 730 -26.91 -8.19 -28.85
C THR A 730 -26.50 -9.52 -29.43
N GLY A 731 -25.20 -9.75 -29.61
CA GLY A 731 -24.71 -11.01 -30.16
C GLY A 731 -23.21 -11.18 -30.00
N VAL A 732 -22.80 -12.44 -30.11
CA VAL A 732 -21.41 -12.86 -30.06
C VAL A 732 -21.15 -13.77 -31.26
N GLY A 733 -20.15 -13.43 -32.07
CA GLY A 733 -19.70 -14.25 -33.18
C GLY A 733 -18.31 -14.81 -32.90
N ARG A 734 -17.99 -15.96 -33.49
CA ARG A 734 -16.66 -16.57 -33.39
C ARG A 734 -16.20 -17.06 -34.74
N LYS A 735 -14.93 -16.82 -35.04
CA LYS A 735 -14.29 -17.39 -36.22
C LYS A 735 -12.87 -17.85 -35.86
N PRO A 736 -12.47 -19.07 -36.27
CA PRO A 736 -11.06 -19.39 -36.38
C PRO A 736 -10.41 -18.37 -37.32
N ILE A 737 -9.22 -17.90 -36.97
CA ILE A 737 -8.36 -17.15 -37.86
C ILE A 737 -7.28 -18.15 -38.30
N GLU A 738 -7.26 -18.47 -39.60
CA GLU A 738 -6.21 -19.28 -40.22
C GLU A 738 -4.86 -18.56 -40.21
#